data_AF-A0A822N116-F1
#
_entry.id   AF-A0A822N116-F1
#
_cell.length_a   1.000
_cell.length_b   1.000
_cell.length_c   1.000
_cell.angle_alpha   90.00
_cell.angle_beta   90.00
_cell.angle_gamma   90.00
#
_symmetry.space_group_name_H-M   'P 1'
#
loop_
_entity.id
_entity.type
_entity.pdbx_description
1 polymer ?
#
loop_
_entity_poly.entity_id
_entity_poly.type
_entity_poly.pdbx_seq_one_letter_code
_entity_poly.pdbx_strand_id
1 'polypeptide(L)'
;MIAKDYLERTPETRENTLLILYTNKERDQTTEYIRVGLMKKSELGKENVIATRLRSIGATGEELTTMMPYQKGLILSTRPGEYATITHVDSEHGVVTLQDASTGKTRPFLPRNRDHTFTTLFSVSEKPLSTGDKIITRFTDKERGIKANVEYRITQATTDSIVAQSKTGQTLNLHPNALKDGHWDYAYSRTADMAQGSTYQHVISAIQSKGALTNLRRAGIDVTRASQHIRLYTDNTKQLVKSWLSKDSHKASAIETLNQIPPKDTTYFNRNALPHEDVRFQNKSGDFDYNKFREHINTQLPKYTESLAVQLLGQPNQSKSDRDYLTFGIGKSAIKVTLTGEHRGYFKDYTTGEKGALINLIMSHKEMNYKAAMNEAHKMLNEPDKYQLEENSKHEKLLSTTPRHIAQFEERAKDYINQSLPMDNTLAQTYLNKLGVNNIENNHVKFHPAVYSSEDRSLHPAMLTNIHNKQGETKAIEVTYLDTQGNKDSSLDINPRTLGTKSKQLTQFHQGEDLNTTIISTSIENSFLIRDQTQGQIDIINVNHKNDIQNISTDELRQNIIIVLNHGNHDLNPNNIEKIVENFNGRDIQFMSDDNLKEDIKSCLDKLEQDNSAHNIELSEPLISHQESELDTLNYNEKKETDSQSLDHFEPKEYSPQKEMEFNQSEKESHWEDREIDRELER
;
A
#
# COMPACT_ATOMS: atom_id res chain seq x y z
N MET A 1 39.63 -9.72 -5.96
CA MET A 1 39.80 -9.25 -4.56
C MET A 1 39.78 -10.40 -3.58
N ILE A 2 38.73 -11.23 -3.56
CA ILE A 2 38.57 -12.35 -2.61
C ILE A 2 39.73 -13.35 -2.62
N ALA A 3 40.09 -13.88 -3.80
CA ALA A 3 41.22 -14.82 -3.94
C ALA A 3 42.54 -14.20 -3.45
N LYS A 4 42.73 -12.88 -3.62
CA LYS A 4 43.91 -12.16 -3.15
C LYS A 4 43.97 -12.13 -1.61
N ASP A 5 42.88 -11.75 -0.92
CA ASP A 5 42.81 -11.79 0.56
C ASP A 5 43.10 -13.20 1.09
N TYR A 6 42.50 -14.22 0.47
CA TYR A 6 42.78 -15.60 0.84
C TYR A 6 44.26 -15.95 0.65
N LEU A 7 44.86 -15.61 -0.49
CA LEU A 7 46.25 -15.93 -0.81
C LEU A 7 47.28 -15.14 0.00
N GLU A 8 46.96 -13.93 0.48
CA GLU A 8 47.85 -13.11 1.30
C GLU A 8 48.01 -13.62 2.74
N ARG A 9 47.09 -14.49 3.18
CA ARG A 9 47.17 -15.17 4.48
C ARG A 9 48.27 -16.22 4.49
N THR A 10 48.84 -16.46 5.68
CA THR A 10 49.79 -17.56 5.90
C THR A 10 49.11 -18.92 5.63
N PRO A 11 49.88 -19.99 5.34
CA PRO A 11 49.31 -21.34 5.17
C PRO A 11 48.41 -21.77 6.34
N GLU A 12 48.83 -21.51 7.59
CA GLU A 12 48.06 -21.83 8.79
C GLU A 12 46.75 -21.04 8.89
N THR A 13 46.78 -19.73 8.65
CA THR A 13 45.57 -18.90 8.67
C THR A 13 44.61 -19.30 7.56
N ARG A 14 45.10 -19.68 6.37
CA ARG A 14 44.27 -20.19 5.27
C ARG A 14 43.56 -21.50 5.62
N GLU A 15 44.22 -22.39 6.35
CA GLU A 15 43.61 -23.64 6.82
C GLU A 15 42.45 -23.39 7.78
N ASN A 16 42.53 -22.30 8.56
CA ASN A 16 41.50 -21.85 9.50
C ASN A 16 40.55 -20.77 8.94
N THR A 17 40.58 -20.55 7.62
CA THR A 17 39.72 -19.58 6.92
C THR A 17 38.69 -20.29 6.07
N LEU A 18 37.40 -20.06 6.36
CA LEU A 18 36.30 -20.48 5.52
C LEU A 18 36.00 -19.42 4.46
N LEU A 19 35.98 -19.83 3.19
CA LEU A 19 35.52 -18.99 2.09
C LEU A 19 34.09 -19.37 1.68
N ILE A 20 33.15 -18.44 1.87
CA ILE A 20 31.73 -18.62 1.52
C ILE A 20 31.41 -17.89 0.21
N LEU A 21 30.85 -18.63 -0.74
CA LEU A 21 30.45 -18.10 -2.05
C LEU A 21 29.07 -18.68 -2.40
N TYR A 22 28.15 -17.83 -2.87
CA TYR A 22 26.74 -18.22 -2.94
C TYR A 22 26.43 -19.12 -4.14
N THR A 23 27.11 -18.92 -5.28
CA THR A 23 26.85 -19.69 -6.50
C THR A 23 28.01 -20.60 -6.89
N ASN A 24 27.70 -21.70 -7.57
CA ASN A 24 28.70 -22.61 -8.13
C ASN A 24 29.62 -21.93 -9.16
N LYS A 25 29.11 -20.94 -9.90
CA LYS A 25 29.89 -20.15 -10.87
C LYS A 25 30.97 -19.33 -10.16
N GLU A 26 30.60 -18.61 -9.10
CA GLU A 26 31.54 -17.84 -8.29
C GLU A 26 32.60 -18.72 -7.63
N ARG A 27 32.19 -19.91 -7.16
CA ARG A 27 33.09 -20.92 -6.60
C ARG A 27 34.14 -21.35 -7.62
N ASP A 28 33.71 -21.77 -8.80
CA ASP A 28 34.63 -22.24 -9.84
C ASP A 28 35.59 -21.11 -10.28
N GLN A 29 35.09 -19.88 -10.49
CA GLN A 29 35.93 -18.73 -10.85
C GLN A 29 36.93 -18.37 -9.74
N THR A 30 36.50 -18.34 -8.49
CA THR A 30 37.38 -17.99 -7.37
C THR A 30 38.44 -19.05 -7.14
N THR A 31 38.07 -20.32 -7.29
CA THR A 31 39.02 -21.44 -7.22
C THR A 31 40.09 -21.34 -8.30
N GLU A 32 39.74 -20.98 -9.53
CA GLU A 32 40.73 -20.79 -10.60
C GLU A 32 41.78 -19.74 -10.22
N TYR A 33 41.35 -18.58 -9.71
CA TYR A 33 42.28 -17.55 -9.23
C TYR A 33 43.13 -18.01 -8.04
N ILE A 34 42.55 -18.76 -7.10
CA ILE A 34 43.29 -19.33 -5.97
C ILE A 34 44.36 -20.29 -6.47
N ARG A 35 44.02 -21.24 -7.36
CA ARG A 35 44.97 -22.22 -7.89
C ARG A 35 46.13 -21.56 -8.63
N VAL A 36 45.86 -20.59 -9.49
CA VAL A 36 46.90 -19.81 -10.18
C VAL A 36 47.83 -19.13 -9.16
N GLY A 37 47.28 -18.55 -8.10
CA GLY A 37 48.07 -17.94 -7.03
C GLY A 37 48.93 -18.94 -6.25
N LEU A 38 48.38 -20.11 -5.90
CA LEU A 38 49.11 -21.17 -5.21
C LEU A 38 50.24 -21.74 -6.07
N MET A 39 50.03 -21.92 -7.37
CA MET A 39 51.08 -22.35 -8.30
C MET A 39 52.22 -21.33 -8.41
N LYS A 40 51.89 -20.03 -8.44
CA LYS A 40 52.91 -18.95 -8.42
C LYS A 40 53.74 -18.95 -7.14
N LYS A 41 53.15 -19.35 -6.01
CA LYS A 41 53.83 -19.53 -4.72
C LYS A 41 54.53 -20.89 -4.57
N SER A 42 54.46 -21.77 -5.57
CA SER A 42 54.97 -23.14 -5.52
C SER A 42 54.35 -24.01 -4.40
N GLU A 43 53.14 -23.66 -3.95
CA GLU A 43 52.39 -24.42 -2.94
C GLU A 43 51.42 -25.44 -3.56
N LEU A 44 51.25 -25.35 -4.89
CA LEU A 44 50.44 -26.25 -5.72
C LEU A 44 51.26 -26.69 -6.93
N GLY A 45 51.13 -27.96 -7.30
CA GLY A 45 51.77 -28.55 -8.47
C GLY A 45 51.34 -27.91 -9.79
N LYS A 46 52.18 -28.04 -10.82
CA LYS A 46 51.99 -27.41 -12.15
C LYS A 46 51.44 -28.36 -13.22
N GLU A 47 51.25 -29.63 -12.89
CA GLU A 47 50.83 -30.71 -13.79
C GLU A 47 49.44 -30.51 -14.39
N ASN A 48 48.48 -29.93 -13.63
CA ASN A 48 47.12 -29.64 -14.11
C ASN A 48 46.47 -30.81 -14.85
N VAL A 49 46.49 -32.01 -14.25
CA VAL A 49 45.86 -33.19 -14.80
C VAL A 49 44.36 -32.94 -14.97
N ILE A 50 43.86 -33.03 -16.20
CA ILE A 50 42.44 -32.86 -16.47
C ILE A 50 41.68 -34.07 -15.92
N ALA A 51 40.69 -33.80 -15.06
CA ALA A 51 39.84 -34.80 -14.45
C ALA A 51 38.36 -34.45 -14.63
N THR A 52 37.56 -35.47 -14.93
CA THR A 52 36.12 -35.38 -15.08
C THR A 52 35.48 -35.09 -13.73
N ARG A 53 34.58 -34.10 -13.71
CA ARG A 53 33.81 -33.67 -12.54
C ARG A 53 32.31 -33.70 -12.83
N LEU A 54 31.57 -34.40 -11.98
CA LEU A 54 30.12 -34.52 -12.00
C LEU A 54 29.53 -33.72 -10.84
N ARG A 55 28.62 -32.81 -11.19
CA ARG A 55 27.85 -32.03 -10.21
C ARG A 55 26.36 -32.29 -10.44
N SER A 56 25.64 -32.73 -9.40
CA SER A 56 24.19 -32.93 -9.49
C SER A 56 23.50 -31.61 -9.80
N ILE A 57 22.49 -31.64 -10.67
CA ILE A 57 21.67 -30.45 -10.97
C ILE A 57 20.63 -30.19 -9.87
N GLY A 58 20.40 -31.13 -8.96
CA GLY A 58 19.51 -30.97 -7.81
C GLY A 58 18.00 -31.04 -8.11
N ALA A 59 17.60 -31.69 -9.21
CA ALA A 59 16.18 -31.87 -9.55
C ALA A 59 15.45 -32.73 -8.51
N THR A 60 14.23 -32.35 -8.12
CA THR A 60 13.38 -33.14 -7.22
C THR A 60 12.81 -34.38 -7.92
N GLY A 61 12.26 -35.32 -7.14
CA GLY A 61 11.61 -36.50 -7.70
C GLY A 61 10.46 -36.13 -8.65
N GLU A 62 9.67 -35.12 -8.29
CA GLU A 62 8.56 -34.59 -9.07
C GLU A 62 9.07 -33.90 -10.34
N GLU A 63 10.10 -33.06 -10.25
CA GLU A 63 10.71 -32.43 -11.42
C GLU A 63 11.23 -33.49 -12.40
N LEU A 64 11.83 -34.57 -11.89
CA LEU A 64 12.32 -35.70 -12.70
C LEU A 64 11.21 -36.46 -13.43
N THR A 65 9.94 -36.39 -12.98
CA THR A 65 8.80 -36.96 -13.74
C THR A 65 8.43 -36.13 -14.96
N THR A 66 8.87 -34.87 -15.01
CA THR A 66 8.62 -33.94 -16.12
C THR A 66 9.76 -33.97 -17.15
N MET A 67 9.61 -33.24 -18.26
CA MET A 67 10.71 -33.06 -19.21
C MET A 67 11.64 -31.89 -18.86
N MET A 68 11.27 -31.04 -17.89
CA MET A 68 11.99 -29.79 -17.59
C MET A 68 13.48 -29.96 -17.23
N PRO A 69 13.90 -30.94 -16.40
CA PRO A 69 15.31 -31.02 -15.99
C PRO A 69 16.21 -31.73 -17.01
N TYR A 70 15.65 -32.36 -18.04
CA TYR A 70 16.41 -33.17 -19.00
C TYR A 70 16.95 -32.31 -20.12
N GLN A 71 18.28 -32.29 -20.27
CA GLN A 71 18.97 -31.54 -21.33
C GLN A 71 20.05 -32.40 -21.98
N LYS A 72 20.25 -32.18 -23.28
CA LYS A 72 21.34 -32.82 -24.03
C LYS A 72 22.69 -32.52 -23.37
N GLY A 73 23.52 -33.55 -23.21
CA GLY A 73 24.85 -33.47 -22.60
C GLY A 73 24.89 -33.73 -21.10
N LEU A 74 23.74 -33.80 -20.41
CA LEU A 74 23.71 -34.26 -19.02
C LEU A 74 23.97 -35.77 -18.93
N ILE A 75 24.48 -36.21 -17.78
CA ILE A 75 24.63 -37.62 -17.43
C ILE A 75 23.46 -38.02 -16.55
N LEU A 76 22.75 -39.06 -16.96
CA LEU A 76 21.75 -39.73 -16.16
C LEU A 76 22.39 -40.93 -15.46
N SER A 77 22.16 -41.02 -14.15
CA SER A 77 22.37 -42.25 -13.40
C SER A 77 21.04 -42.76 -12.88
N THR A 78 20.73 -44.03 -13.11
CA THR A 78 19.52 -44.69 -12.61
C THR A 78 19.81 -45.72 -11.53
N ARG A 79 21.10 -46.04 -11.31
CA ARG A 79 21.60 -46.95 -10.29
C ARG A 79 23.04 -46.55 -9.94
N PRO A 80 23.50 -46.83 -8.71
CA PRO A 80 24.89 -46.58 -8.34
C PRO A 80 25.87 -47.22 -9.34
N GLY A 81 26.78 -46.41 -9.90
CA GLY A 81 27.81 -46.87 -10.84
C GLY A 81 27.38 -46.99 -12.31
N GLU A 82 26.08 -46.85 -12.63
CA GLU A 82 25.59 -46.82 -14.01
C GLU A 82 25.45 -45.37 -14.49
N TYR A 83 26.03 -45.05 -15.66
CA TYR A 83 26.00 -43.71 -16.25
C TYR A 83 25.65 -43.78 -17.73
N ALA A 84 24.73 -42.92 -18.15
CA ALA A 84 24.38 -42.74 -19.55
C ALA A 84 24.28 -41.25 -19.91
N THR A 85 24.79 -40.88 -21.08
CA THR A 85 24.74 -39.50 -21.59
C THR A 85 23.45 -39.26 -22.32
N ILE A 86 22.80 -38.12 -22.06
CA ILE A 86 21.63 -37.69 -22.82
C ILE A 86 22.09 -37.14 -24.18
N THR A 87 21.75 -37.82 -25.26
CA THR A 87 22.12 -37.42 -26.63
C THR A 87 21.01 -36.63 -27.32
N HIS A 88 19.76 -36.90 -26.98
CA HIS A 88 18.57 -36.24 -27.53
C HIS A 88 17.43 -36.18 -26.51
N VAL A 89 16.64 -35.11 -26.56
CA VAL A 89 15.46 -34.89 -25.72
C VAL A 89 14.30 -34.53 -26.64
N ASP A 90 13.29 -35.39 -26.68
CA ASP A 90 12.02 -35.17 -27.37
C ASP A 90 10.97 -34.82 -26.30
N SER A 91 10.79 -33.53 -26.08
CA SER A 91 9.84 -33.02 -25.08
C SER A 91 8.38 -33.19 -25.50
N GLU A 92 8.10 -33.27 -26.81
CA GLU A 92 6.75 -33.41 -27.34
C GLU A 92 6.20 -34.81 -27.06
N HIS A 93 7.03 -35.84 -27.30
CA HIS A 93 6.65 -37.23 -27.04
C HIS A 93 7.10 -37.75 -25.66
N GLY A 94 7.80 -36.94 -24.87
CA GLY A 94 8.24 -37.28 -23.52
C GLY A 94 9.34 -38.35 -23.47
N VAL A 95 10.22 -38.38 -24.47
CA VAL A 95 11.28 -39.39 -24.63
C VAL A 95 12.65 -38.75 -24.49
N VAL A 96 13.51 -39.34 -23.66
CA VAL A 96 14.93 -39.00 -23.54
C VAL A 96 15.76 -40.13 -24.15
N THR A 97 16.62 -39.82 -25.11
CA THR A 97 17.55 -40.81 -25.67
C THR A 97 18.85 -40.80 -24.88
N LEU A 98 19.19 -41.95 -24.33
CA LEU A 98 20.40 -42.17 -23.55
C LEU A 98 21.41 -42.97 -24.35
N GLN A 99 22.69 -42.63 -24.22
CA GLN A 99 23.81 -43.43 -24.69
C GLN A 99 24.60 -43.93 -23.49
N ASP A 100 24.67 -45.25 -23.32
CA ASP A 100 25.43 -45.86 -22.24
C ASP A 100 26.93 -45.55 -22.39
N ALA A 101 27.56 -45.06 -21.31
CA ALA A 101 28.95 -44.61 -21.37
C ALA A 101 29.96 -45.76 -21.55
N SER A 102 29.59 -47.00 -21.19
CA SER A 102 30.46 -48.17 -21.27
C SER A 102 30.28 -48.97 -22.57
N THR A 103 29.05 -49.07 -23.07
CA THR A 103 28.72 -49.90 -24.24
C THR A 103 28.45 -49.10 -25.52
N GLY A 104 28.27 -47.78 -25.40
CA GLY A 104 27.93 -46.90 -26.53
C GLY A 104 26.52 -47.12 -27.10
N LYS A 105 25.75 -48.08 -26.57
CA LYS A 105 24.39 -48.40 -27.03
C LYS A 105 23.42 -47.30 -26.65
N THR A 106 22.52 -46.99 -27.57
CA THR A 106 21.43 -46.05 -27.33
C THR A 106 20.18 -46.76 -26.80
N ARG A 107 19.44 -46.13 -25.90
CA ARG A 107 18.16 -46.61 -25.39
C ARG A 107 17.21 -45.46 -25.06
N PRO A 108 15.89 -45.62 -25.25
CA PRO A 108 14.92 -44.65 -24.79
C PRO A 108 14.78 -44.69 -23.26
N PHE A 109 14.49 -43.54 -22.68
CA PHE A 109 14.13 -43.33 -21.29
C PHE A 109 12.89 -42.46 -21.25
N LEU A 110 11.85 -42.95 -20.58
CA LEU A 110 10.56 -42.29 -20.43
C LEU A 110 10.48 -41.80 -18.97
N PRO A 111 10.73 -40.51 -18.69
CA PRO A 111 10.77 -40.00 -17.32
C PRO A 111 9.48 -40.33 -16.55
N ARG A 112 8.31 -40.05 -17.14
CA ARG A 112 6.98 -40.31 -16.54
C ARG A 112 6.73 -41.75 -16.09
N ASN A 113 7.45 -42.72 -16.65
CA ASN A 113 7.24 -44.15 -16.37
C ASN A 113 8.26 -44.70 -15.36
N ARG A 114 8.89 -43.83 -14.55
CA ARG A 114 9.92 -44.19 -13.57
C ARG A 114 9.51 -43.73 -12.17
N ASP A 115 9.99 -44.47 -11.17
CA ASP A 115 9.82 -44.17 -9.74
C ASP A 115 10.85 -43.15 -9.21
N HIS A 116 11.85 -42.82 -10.02
CA HIS A 116 12.95 -41.90 -9.75
C HIS A 116 13.74 -42.11 -8.45
N THR A 117 13.59 -43.25 -7.77
CA THR A 117 14.19 -43.48 -6.44
C THR A 117 15.72 -43.39 -6.46
N PHE A 118 16.35 -43.82 -7.56
CA PHE A 118 17.80 -43.74 -7.78
C PHE A 118 18.16 -42.90 -9.01
N THR A 119 17.22 -42.07 -9.49
CA THR A 119 17.48 -41.22 -10.65
C THR A 119 18.18 -39.95 -10.22
N THR A 120 19.31 -39.65 -10.85
CA THR A 120 20.00 -38.36 -10.64
C THR A 120 20.59 -37.88 -11.96
N LEU A 121 20.45 -36.59 -12.21
CA LEU A 121 21.02 -35.90 -13.35
C LEU A 121 22.26 -35.12 -12.92
N PHE A 122 23.33 -35.24 -13.69
CA PHE A 122 24.61 -34.58 -13.44
C PHE A 122 25.03 -33.74 -14.63
N SER A 123 25.51 -32.53 -14.36
CA SER A 123 26.31 -31.77 -15.31
C SER A 123 27.76 -32.27 -15.26
N VAL A 124 28.35 -32.49 -16.44
CA VAL A 124 29.77 -32.87 -16.59
C VAL A 124 30.61 -31.62 -16.85
N SER A 125 31.78 -31.56 -16.22
CA SER A 125 32.80 -30.57 -16.52
C SER A 125 34.18 -31.17 -16.37
N GLU A 126 35.12 -30.76 -17.20
CA GLU A 126 36.53 -31.13 -17.07
C GLU A 126 37.27 -30.06 -16.27
N LYS A 127 38.00 -30.48 -15.22
CA LYS A 127 38.69 -29.56 -14.31
C LYS A 127 40.12 -30.02 -13.99
N PRO A 128 41.11 -29.12 -13.91
CA PRO A 128 42.49 -29.52 -13.69
C PRO A 128 42.76 -29.83 -12.20
N LEU A 129 43.43 -30.92 -11.90
CA LEU A 129 43.90 -31.29 -10.56
C LEU A 129 45.42 -31.33 -10.53
N SER A 130 45.99 -30.85 -9.43
CA SER A 130 47.42 -30.86 -9.16
C SER A 130 47.69 -31.34 -7.74
N THR A 131 48.89 -31.84 -7.51
CA THR A 131 49.42 -32.16 -6.19
C THR A 131 49.33 -30.94 -5.28
N GLY A 132 48.70 -31.11 -4.12
CA GLY A 132 48.39 -30.06 -3.16
C GLY A 132 46.98 -29.49 -3.26
N ASP A 133 46.20 -29.78 -4.32
CA ASP A 133 44.81 -29.33 -4.43
C ASP A 133 43.96 -29.93 -3.30
N LYS A 134 42.95 -29.17 -2.88
CA LYS A 134 41.96 -29.63 -1.91
C LYS A 134 40.67 -30.00 -2.62
N ILE A 135 40.18 -31.20 -2.40
CA ILE A 135 38.94 -31.72 -2.98
C ILE A 135 38.00 -32.23 -1.89
N ILE A 136 36.71 -32.24 -2.18
CA ILE A 136 35.67 -32.84 -1.35
C ILE A 136 34.90 -33.87 -2.16
N THR A 137 34.73 -35.07 -1.60
CA THR A 137 33.91 -36.12 -2.22
C THR A 137 32.42 -35.78 -2.10
N ARG A 138 31.63 -36.09 -3.13
CA ARG A 138 30.17 -35.87 -3.17
C ARG A 138 29.37 -37.16 -3.31
N PHE A 139 30.03 -38.29 -3.04
CA PHE A 139 29.47 -39.63 -3.13
C PHE A 139 29.97 -40.49 -1.96
N THR A 140 29.24 -41.58 -1.71
CA THR A 140 29.63 -42.62 -0.76
C THR A 140 29.81 -43.91 -1.53
N ASP A 141 30.93 -44.58 -1.30
CA ASP A 141 31.25 -45.89 -1.85
C ASP A 141 31.72 -46.78 -0.70
N LYS A 142 30.84 -47.67 -0.25
CA LYS A 142 31.09 -48.51 0.93
C LYS A 142 32.19 -49.54 0.68
N GLU A 143 32.30 -50.06 -0.54
CA GLU A 143 33.29 -51.07 -0.90
C GLU A 143 34.70 -50.48 -0.87
N ARG A 144 34.85 -49.23 -1.33
CA ARG A 144 36.12 -48.49 -1.28
C ARG A 144 36.32 -47.68 0.00
N GLY A 145 35.37 -47.72 0.94
CA GLY A 145 35.41 -46.95 2.19
C GLY A 145 35.29 -45.43 2.01
N ILE A 146 34.87 -44.94 0.85
CA ILE A 146 34.75 -43.51 0.53
C ILE A 146 33.45 -42.99 1.14
N LYS A 147 33.53 -41.87 1.86
CA LYS A 147 32.37 -41.18 2.44
C LYS A 147 32.14 -39.85 1.73
N ALA A 148 30.88 -39.46 1.57
CA ALA A 148 30.54 -38.15 1.06
C ALA A 148 30.93 -37.04 2.04
N ASN A 149 31.21 -35.85 1.51
CA ASN A 149 31.54 -34.63 2.23
C ASN A 149 32.82 -34.70 3.07
N VAL A 150 33.75 -35.58 2.70
CA VAL A 150 35.08 -35.64 3.33
C VAL A 150 36.08 -34.86 2.48
N GLU A 151 36.86 -34.00 3.13
CA GLU A 151 37.92 -33.21 2.51
C GLU A 151 39.22 -34.01 2.43
N TYR A 152 39.85 -33.99 1.26
CA TYR A 152 41.12 -34.62 0.96
C TYR A 152 42.07 -33.62 0.34
N ARG A 153 43.37 -33.81 0.60
CA ARG A 153 44.46 -33.10 -0.07
C ARG A 153 45.15 -34.05 -1.04
N ILE A 154 45.29 -33.65 -2.30
CA ILE A 154 45.94 -34.45 -3.33
C ILE A 154 47.43 -34.56 -3.02
N THR A 155 47.94 -35.78 -2.91
CA THR A 155 49.36 -36.09 -2.67
C THR A 155 50.08 -36.44 -3.96
N GLN A 156 49.36 -36.93 -4.98
CA GLN A 156 49.89 -37.23 -6.30
C GLN A 156 48.80 -37.06 -7.36
N ALA A 157 49.10 -36.36 -8.45
CA ALA A 157 48.23 -36.25 -9.62
C ALA A 157 48.98 -36.71 -10.89
N THR A 158 48.44 -37.72 -11.56
CA THR A 158 48.94 -38.24 -12.85
C THR A 158 47.76 -38.48 -13.79
N THR A 159 48.02 -38.63 -15.10
CA THR A 159 46.96 -38.86 -16.09
C THR A 159 46.13 -40.13 -15.84
N ASP A 160 46.68 -41.10 -15.10
CA ASP A 160 46.04 -42.40 -14.86
C ASP A 160 45.41 -42.50 -13.45
N SER A 161 45.92 -41.72 -12.49
CA SER A 161 45.54 -41.81 -11.08
C SER A 161 45.72 -40.49 -10.32
N ILE A 162 44.71 -40.15 -9.52
CA ILE A 162 44.76 -39.12 -8.48
C ILE A 162 44.74 -39.81 -7.11
N VAL A 163 45.77 -39.56 -6.31
CA VAL A 163 45.87 -40.03 -4.92
C VAL A 163 45.73 -38.83 -3.99
N ALA A 164 44.85 -38.94 -3.01
CA ALA A 164 44.59 -37.90 -2.02
C ALA A 164 44.48 -38.47 -0.61
N GLN A 165 44.75 -37.64 0.39
CA GLN A 165 44.71 -38.05 1.80
C GLN A 165 43.84 -37.10 2.63
N SER A 166 42.99 -37.67 3.49
CA SER A 166 42.20 -36.89 4.45
C SER A 166 43.03 -36.47 5.66
N LYS A 167 42.52 -35.54 6.47
CA LYS A 167 43.15 -35.16 7.75
C LYS A 167 43.30 -36.34 8.73
N THR A 168 42.46 -37.37 8.60
CA THR A 168 42.53 -38.58 9.44
C THR A 168 43.45 -39.66 8.86
N GLY A 169 44.19 -39.35 7.78
CA GLY A 169 45.11 -40.28 7.12
C GLY A 169 44.47 -41.23 6.11
N GLN A 170 43.16 -41.14 5.87
CA GLN A 170 42.48 -42.00 4.91
C GLN A 170 42.93 -41.69 3.48
N THR A 171 43.32 -42.72 2.73
CA THR A 171 43.73 -42.58 1.32
C THR A 171 42.52 -42.71 0.40
N LEU A 172 42.44 -41.83 -0.61
CA LEU A 172 41.45 -41.81 -1.67
C LEU A 172 42.18 -41.97 -3.00
N ASN A 173 41.76 -42.94 -3.81
CA ASN A 173 42.27 -43.18 -5.16
C ASN A 173 41.14 -42.98 -6.17
N LEU A 174 41.35 -42.09 -7.13
CA LEU A 174 40.41 -41.75 -8.19
C LEU A 174 41.06 -41.91 -9.56
N HIS A 175 40.31 -42.38 -10.55
CA HIS A 175 40.71 -42.33 -11.94
C HIS A 175 40.20 -41.04 -12.60
N PRO A 176 41.08 -40.16 -13.13
CA PRO A 176 40.69 -38.84 -13.66
C PRO A 176 39.54 -38.87 -14.67
N ASN A 177 39.52 -39.86 -15.57
CA ASN A 177 38.57 -39.93 -16.68
C ASN A 177 37.35 -40.84 -16.40
N ALA A 178 37.25 -41.42 -15.21
CA ALA A 178 36.18 -42.36 -14.87
C ALA A 178 34.97 -41.63 -14.25
N LEU A 179 33.79 -41.74 -14.88
CA LEU A 179 32.55 -41.10 -14.39
C LEU A 179 32.20 -41.49 -12.94
N LYS A 180 32.45 -42.74 -12.55
CA LYS A 180 32.23 -43.21 -11.17
C LYS A 180 33.07 -42.47 -10.12
N ASP A 181 34.21 -41.92 -10.54
CA ASP A 181 35.16 -41.20 -9.69
C ASP A 181 35.05 -39.68 -9.85
N GLY A 182 34.22 -39.20 -10.78
CA GLY A 182 34.02 -37.78 -11.05
C GLY A 182 33.17 -37.05 -10.01
N HIS A 183 32.66 -37.72 -8.97
CA HIS A 183 31.79 -37.10 -7.95
C HIS A 183 32.59 -36.34 -6.89
N TRP A 184 33.31 -35.30 -7.30
CA TRP A 184 34.10 -34.46 -6.42
C TRP A 184 33.87 -32.97 -6.71
N ASP A 185 34.29 -32.10 -5.80
CA ASP A 185 34.40 -30.68 -6.06
C ASP A 185 35.65 -30.11 -5.37
N TYR A 186 36.08 -28.90 -5.72
CA TYR A 186 37.17 -28.26 -4.99
C TYR A 186 36.70 -27.83 -3.59
N ALA A 187 37.58 -28.02 -2.60
CA ALA A 187 37.31 -27.70 -1.21
C ALA A 187 37.89 -26.34 -0.76
N TYR A 188 38.23 -25.45 -1.69
CA TYR A 188 38.69 -24.09 -1.36
C TYR A 188 37.58 -23.16 -0.86
N SER A 189 36.32 -23.44 -1.20
CA SER A 189 35.15 -22.65 -0.82
C SER A 189 33.96 -23.53 -0.53
N ARG A 190 32.96 -23.00 0.19
CA ARG A 190 31.67 -23.66 0.48
C ARG A 190 30.52 -22.70 0.16
N THR A 191 29.33 -23.22 -0.10
CA THR A 191 28.11 -22.41 -0.06
C THR A 191 27.71 -22.16 1.40
N ALA A 192 26.88 -21.12 1.63
CA ALA A 192 26.36 -20.81 2.97
C ALA A 192 25.69 -22.03 3.61
N ASP A 193 24.88 -22.77 2.85
CA ASP A 193 24.18 -23.96 3.34
C ASP A 193 25.15 -25.11 3.69
N MET A 194 26.23 -25.29 2.93
CA MET A 194 27.29 -26.26 3.24
C MET A 194 28.13 -25.90 4.46
N ALA A 195 28.16 -24.62 4.83
CA ALA A 195 28.88 -24.12 5.99
C ALA A 195 28.04 -24.19 7.29
N GLN A 196 26.73 -24.43 7.18
CA GLN A 196 25.84 -24.45 8.33
C GLN A 196 26.28 -25.48 9.38
N GLY A 197 26.31 -25.08 10.65
CA GLY A 197 26.73 -25.94 11.78
C GLY A 197 28.25 -26.09 11.95
N SER A 198 29.07 -25.49 11.07
CA SER A 198 30.52 -25.43 11.25
C SER A 198 30.96 -24.08 11.84
N THR A 199 32.07 -24.07 12.58
CA THR A 199 32.69 -22.87 13.15
C THR A 199 34.13 -22.80 12.69
N TYR A 200 34.54 -21.64 12.19
CA TYR A 200 35.91 -21.37 11.75
C TYR A 200 36.42 -20.10 12.42
N GLN A 201 37.74 -19.98 12.62
CA GLN A 201 38.32 -18.76 13.20
C GLN A 201 38.04 -17.54 12.31
N HIS A 202 38.22 -17.72 11.00
CA HIS A 202 38.07 -16.64 10.03
C HIS A 202 37.08 -17.02 8.93
N VAL A 203 36.29 -16.03 8.48
CA VAL A 203 35.40 -16.17 7.32
C VAL A 203 35.68 -15.06 6.31
N ILE A 204 35.69 -15.42 5.03
CA ILE A 204 35.58 -14.48 3.91
C ILE A 204 34.30 -14.84 3.17
N SER A 205 33.38 -13.90 2.98
CA SER A 205 32.18 -14.11 2.15
C SER A 205 32.14 -13.10 1.00
N ALA A 206 31.62 -13.54 -0.14
CA ALA A 206 31.34 -12.65 -1.28
C ALA A 206 29.86 -12.66 -1.61
N ILE A 207 29.27 -11.47 -1.64
CA ILE A 207 27.83 -11.27 -1.80
C ILE A 207 27.59 -10.25 -2.91
N GLN A 208 27.04 -10.71 -4.02
CA GLN A 208 26.55 -9.82 -5.08
C GLN A 208 25.31 -9.08 -4.60
N SER A 209 25.34 -7.76 -4.68
CA SER A 209 24.30 -6.86 -4.17
C SER A 209 22.92 -7.17 -4.75
N LYS A 210 22.83 -7.57 -6.03
CA LYS A 210 21.58 -7.97 -6.72
C LYS A 210 21.50 -9.48 -7.02
N GLY A 211 22.32 -10.31 -6.37
CA GLY A 211 22.32 -11.76 -6.60
C GLY A 211 20.98 -12.41 -6.23
N ALA A 212 20.57 -13.45 -6.97
CA ALA A 212 19.33 -14.18 -6.69
C ALA A 212 19.29 -14.75 -5.26
N LEU A 213 20.44 -15.27 -4.80
CA LEU A 213 20.62 -15.87 -3.49
C LEU A 213 20.91 -14.87 -2.37
N THR A 214 21.02 -13.58 -2.68
CA THR A 214 21.30 -12.51 -1.72
C THR A 214 20.04 -12.21 -0.91
N ASN A 215 20.04 -12.59 0.36
CA ASN A 215 19.01 -12.28 1.35
C ASN A 215 19.65 -12.21 2.74
N LEU A 216 18.94 -11.59 3.69
CA LEU A 216 19.47 -11.35 5.02
C LEU A 216 19.72 -12.64 5.83
N ARG A 217 18.86 -13.65 5.68
CA ARG A 217 19.00 -14.94 6.39
C ARG A 217 20.33 -15.64 6.05
N ARG A 218 20.73 -15.63 4.78
CA ARG A 218 22.03 -16.16 4.35
C ARG A 218 23.20 -15.34 4.87
N ALA A 219 23.10 -14.01 4.87
CA ALA A 219 24.11 -13.16 5.49
C ALA A 219 24.28 -13.48 6.99
N GLY A 220 23.18 -13.79 7.68
CA GLY A 220 23.21 -14.30 9.06
C GLY A 220 24.03 -15.59 9.20
N ILE A 221 23.87 -16.55 8.30
CA ILE A 221 24.69 -17.78 8.31
C ILE A 221 26.17 -17.40 8.20
N ASP A 222 26.54 -16.58 7.21
CA ASP A 222 27.92 -16.18 6.95
C ASP A 222 28.58 -15.59 8.20
N VAL A 223 27.91 -14.61 8.83
CA VAL A 223 28.42 -13.89 10.02
C VAL A 223 28.60 -14.82 11.20
N THR A 224 27.66 -15.75 11.44
CA THR A 224 27.71 -16.66 12.59
C THR A 224 28.72 -17.80 12.47
N ARG A 225 29.35 -18.00 11.30
CA ARG A 225 30.36 -19.05 11.12
C ARG A 225 31.74 -18.65 11.69
N ALA A 226 32.02 -17.36 11.81
CA ALA A 226 33.31 -16.85 12.28
C ALA A 226 33.34 -16.76 13.81
N SER A 227 34.39 -17.30 14.45
CA SER A 227 34.62 -17.10 15.89
C SER A 227 35.50 -15.91 16.23
N GLN A 228 36.32 -15.42 15.29
CA GLN A 228 37.22 -14.28 15.51
C GLN A 228 37.01 -13.14 14.52
N HIS A 229 36.95 -13.43 13.22
CA HIS A 229 36.91 -12.37 12.21
C HIS A 229 36.16 -12.79 10.94
N ILE A 230 35.32 -11.88 10.42
CA ILE A 230 34.67 -12.02 9.13
C ILE A 230 34.97 -10.83 8.22
N ARG A 231 35.15 -11.09 6.93
CA ARG A 231 35.18 -10.07 5.89
C ARG A 231 34.14 -10.35 4.81
N LEU A 232 33.29 -9.35 4.55
CA LEU A 232 32.29 -9.41 3.48
C LEU A 232 32.78 -8.57 2.29
N TYR A 233 32.76 -9.16 1.09
CA TYR A 233 33.01 -8.48 -0.16
C TYR A 233 31.69 -8.31 -0.92
N THR A 234 31.40 -7.09 -1.35
CA THR A 234 30.24 -6.79 -2.20
C THR A 234 30.63 -5.79 -3.28
N ASP A 235 29.94 -5.86 -4.41
CA ASP A 235 30.03 -4.93 -5.54
C ASP A 235 29.42 -3.56 -5.23
N ASN A 236 28.37 -3.51 -4.39
CA ASN A 236 27.74 -2.25 -3.99
C ASN A 236 27.06 -2.36 -2.61
N THR A 237 27.62 -1.69 -1.61
CA THR A 237 27.13 -1.73 -0.22
C THR A 237 25.71 -1.18 -0.07
N LYS A 238 25.39 -0.04 -0.70
CA LYS A 238 24.05 0.58 -0.59
C LYS A 238 22.98 -0.34 -1.19
N GLN A 239 23.28 -0.89 -2.37
CA GLN A 239 22.38 -1.83 -3.03
C GLN A 239 22.24 -3.15 -2.26
N LEU A 240 23.33 -3.64 -1.64
CA LEU A 240 23.28 -4.85 -0.82
C LEU A 240 22.31 -4.69 0.36
N VAL A 241 22.40 -3.58 1.09
CA VAL A 241 21.49 -3.27 2.20
C VAL A 241 20.05 -3.18 1.69
N LYS A 242 19.80 -2.49 0.57
CA LYS A 242 18.47 -2.46 -0.05
C LYS A 242 17.95 -3.86 -0.39
N SER A 243 18.78 -4.73 -0.95
CA SER A 243 18.39 -6.11 -1.26
C SER A 243 18.12 -6.95 -0.02
N TRP A 244 18.86 -6.74 1.08
CA TRP A 244 18.58 -7.40 2.36
C TRP A 244 17.28 -6.95 3.01
N LEU A 245 16.94 -5.66 2.87
CA LEU A 245 15.73 -5.07 3.42
C LEU A 245 14.48 -5.39 2.60
N SER A 246 14.59 -5.42 1.27
CA SER A 246 13.45 -5.59 0.36
C SER A 246 13.09 -7.04 0.06
N LYS A 247 14.04 -7.97 0.18
CA LYS A 247 13.76 -9.39 -0.07
C LYS A 247 13.26 -10.06 1.19
N ASP A 248 11.96 -10.34 1.20
CA ASP A 248 11.40 -11.19 2.23
C ASP A 248 12.07 -12.58 2.22
N SER A 249 12.46 -13.02 3.40
CA SER A 249 13.04 -14.34 3.64
C SER A 249 12.15 -15.22 4.49
N HIS A 250 11.01 -14.70 4.96
CA HIS A 250 9.94 -15.48 5.54
C HIS A 250 9.29 -16.34 4.46
N LYS A 251 9.11 -17.60 4.80
CA LYS A 251 8.29 -18.51 4.01
C LYS A 251 7.01 -18.70 4.80
N ALA A 252 5.91 -18.16 4.28
CA ALA A 252 4.60 -18.38 4.88
C ALA A 252 4.28 -19.88 4.89
N SER A 253 3.80 -20.37 6.02
CA SER A 253 3.22 -21.71 6.13
C SER A 253 1.91 -21.78 5.32
N ALA A 254 1.48 -23.01 5.01
CA ALA A 254 0.20 -23.23 4.35
C ALA A 254 -0.98 -22.67 5.18
N ILE A 255 -0.88 -22.72 6.51
CA ILE A 255 -1.91 -22.18 7.43
C ILE A 255 -1.95 -20.65 7.37
N GLU A 256 -0.79 -19.99 7.42
CA GLU A 256 -0.71 -18.51 7.32
C GLU A 256 -1.24 -18.03 5.96
N THR A 257 -0.93 -18.75 4.89
CA THR A 257 -1.41 -18.44 3.54
C THR A 257 -2.93 -18.61 3.44
N LEU A 258 -3.46 -19.72 3.96
CA LEU A 258 -4.91 -20.00 3.94
C LEU A 258 -5.70 -18.98 4.76
N ASN A 259 -5.15 -18.56 5.90
CA ASN A 259 -5.75 -17.54 6.77
C ASN A 259 -5.47 -16.09 6.31
N GLN A 260 -4.79 -15.90 5.17
CA GLN A 260 -4.40 -14.59 4.65
C GLN A 260 -3.69 -13.71 5.70
N ILE A 261 -2.91 -14.34 6.59
CA ILE A 261 -2.20 -13.63 7.65
C ILE A 261 -1.11 -12.78 6.97
N PRO A 262 -1.15 -11.44 7.11
CA PRO A 262 -0.14 -10.60 6.50
C PRO A 262 1.23 -10.92 7.11
N PRO A 263 2.31 -10.95 6.30
CA PRO A 263 3.65 -11.16 6.83
C PRO A 263 3.97 -10.07 7.85
N LYS A 264 4.55 -10.45 8.98
CA LYS A 264 5.03 -9.48 9.95
C LYS A 264 6.27 -8.81 9.39
N ASP A 265 6.15 -7.52 9.09
CA ASP A 265 7.31 -6.67 8.79
C ASP A 265 8.28 -6.74 9.96
N THR A 266 9.38 -7.45 9.76
CA THR A 266 10.42 -7.60 10.77
C THR A 266 11.49 -6.55 10.49
N THR A 267 11.53 -5.49 11.28
CA THR A 267 12.57 -4.46 11.15
C THR A 267 13.90 -5.03 11.62
N TYR A 268 14.74 -5.49 10.68
CA TYR A 268 16.01 -6.14 10.98
C TYR A 268 17.15 -5.15 11.30
N PHE A 269 17.11 -3.97 10.70
CA PHE A 269 18.12 -2.93 10.87
C PHE A 269 17.45 -1.67 11.42
N ASN A 270 18.10 -1.04 12.40
CA ASN A 270 17.64 0.19 13.04
C ASN A 270 16.19 0.09 13.57
N ARG A 271 15.99 -0.43 14.78
CA ARG A 271 14.67 -0.45 15.45
C ARG A 271 14.04 0.96 15.57
N ASN A 272 14.88 1.99 15.46
CA ASN A 272 14.50 3.40 15.44
C ASN A 272 14.85 4.02 14.09
N ALA A 273 14.58 3.31 12.98
CA ALA A 273 14.71 3.84 11.64
C ALA A 273 14.03 5.20 11.59
N LEU A 274 14.75 6.22 11.13
CA LEU A 274 14.10 7.48 10.82
C LEU A 274 13.05 7.20 9.74
N PRO A 275 11.94 7.94 9.65
CA PRO A 275 10.88 7.63 8.69
C PRO A 275 11.37 7.40 7.24
N HIS A 276 12.42 8.10 6.81
CA HIS A 276 13.01 7.94 5.48
C HIS A 276 13.85 6.66 5.29
N GLU A 277 14.21 5.98 6.37
CA GLU A 277 14.94 4.71 6.38
C GLU A 277 13.99 3.51 6.46
N ASP A 278 12.73 3.72 6.83
CA ASP A 278 11.72 2.68 6.93
C ASP A 278 11.20 2.31 5.53
N VAL A 279 11.39 1.03 5.17
CA VAL A 279 11.01 0.50 3.86
C VAL A 279 9.50 0.53 3.61
N ARG A 280 8.67 0.55 4.66
CA ARG A 280 7.21 0.67 4.52
C ARG A 280 6.80 1.96 3.83
N PHE A 281 7.62 3.00 3.95
CA PHE A 281 7.35 4.32 3.39
C PHE A 281 8.23 4.60 2.18
N GLN A 282 8.75 3.58 1.49
CA GLN A 282 9.47 3.77 0.24
C GLN A 282 8.55 3.58 -0.99
N ASN A 283 8.82 4.32 -2.05
CA ASN A 283 8.19 4.14 -3.36
C ASN A 283 8.85 2.97 -4.13
N LYS A 284 8.38 2.67 -5.35
CA LYS A 284 8.93 1.59 -6.18
C LYS A 284 10.43 1.78 -6.51
N SER A 285 10.91 3.02 -6.52
CA SER A 285 12.31 3.38 -6.72
C SER A 285 13.15 3.21 -5.45
N GLY A 286 12.54 3.02 -4.28
CA GLY A 286 13.19 2.93 -2.97
C GLY A 286 13.44 4.28 -2.30
N ASP A 287 12.85 5.36 -2.82
CA ASP A 287 12.92 6.69 -2.20
C ASP A 287 11.78 6.87 -1.21
N PHE A 288 11.99 7.69 -0.18
CA PHE A 288 10.96 7.96 0.82
C PHE A 288 9.74 8.67 0.22
N ASP A 289 8.57 8.11 0.48
CA ASP A 289 7.26 8.56 0.04
C ASP A 289 6.50 9.13 1.25
N TYR A 290 6.48 10.46 1.34
CA TYR A 290 5.84 11.16 2.45
C TYR A 290 4.32 10.97 2.47
N ASN A 291 3.68 10.76 1.32
CA ASN A 291 2.23 10.57 1.26
C ASN A 291 1.83 9.25 1.92
N LYS A 292 2.54 8.16 1.59
CA LYS A 292 2.36 6.86 2.26
C LYS A 292 2.62 6.95 3.76
N PHE A 293 3.68 7.65 4.16
CA PHE A 293 3.98 7.86 5.57
C PHE A 293 2.83 8.59 6.28
N ARG A 294 2.38 9.72 5.74
CA ARG A 294 1.26 10.51 6.28
C ARG A 294 -0.02 9.69 6.38
N GLU A 295 -0.37 8.95 5.34
CA GLU A 295 -1.56 8.11 5.29
C GLU A 295 -1.50 7.00 6.35
N HIS A 296 -0.35 6.33 6.48
CA HIS A 296 -0.14 5.32 7.50
C HIS A 296 -0.36 5.88 8.91
N ILE A 297 0.26 7.02 9.24
CA ILE A 297 0.11 7.65 10.55
C ILE A 297 -1.34 8.04 10.82
N ASN A 298 -1.99 8.72 9.87
CA ASN A 298 -3.38 9.15 10.03
C ASN A 298 -4.37 7.99 10.16
N THR A 299 -4.04 6.81 9.62
CA THR A 299 -4.88 5.61 9.72
C THR A 299 -4.63 4.83 11.01
N GLN A 300 -3.37 4.72 11.45
CA GLN A 300 -3.02 3.91 12.63
C GLN A 300 -3.19 4.65 13.96
N LEU A 301 -2.88 5.95 14.01
CA LEU A 301 -2.92 6.72 15.25
C LEU A 301 -4.31 6.76 15.93
N PRO A 302 -5.44 6.88 15.19
CA PRO A 302 -6.78 6.88 15.79
C PRO A 302 -7.15 5.61 16.58
N LYS A 303 -6.44 4.49 16.36
CA LYS A 303 -6.62 3.27 17.16
C LYS A 303 -6.25 3.44 18.64
N TYR A 304 -5.42 4.44 18.94
CA TYR A 304 -4.93 4.79 20.28
C TYR A 304 -5.60 6.05 20.84
N THR A 305 -6.74 6.48 20.29
CA THR A 305 -7.38 7.76 20.61
C THR A 305 -7.51 8.00 22.11
N GLU A 306 -8.05 7.03 22.87
CA GLU A 306 -8.30 7.16 24.30
C GLU A 306 -7.00 7.27 25.09
N SER A 307 -6.08 6.30 24.91
CA SER A 307 -4.82 6.29 25.65
C SER A 307 -3.94 7.50 25.32
N LEU A 308 -3.92 7.94 24.05
CA LEU A 308 -3.15 9.11 23.63
C LEU A 308 -3.75 10.40 24.18
N ALA A 309 -5.08 10.55 24.15
CA ALA A 309 -5.74 11.70 24.74
C ALA A 309 -5.47 11.78 26.25
N VAL A 310 -5.52 10.64 26.96
CA VAL A 310 -5.18 10.57 28.39
C VAL A 310 -3.71 10.89 28.65
N GLN A 311 -2.81 10.38 27.81
CA GLN A 311 -1.38 10.65 27.94
C GLN A 311 -1.04 12.13 27.76
N LEU A 312 -1.69 12.80 26.80
CA LEU A 312 -1.45 14.21 26.51
C LEU A 312 -2.20 15.13 27.47
N LEU A 313 -3.49 14.88 27.72
CA LEU A 313 -4.37 15.82 28.43
C LEU A 313 -4.62 15.44 29.90
N GLY A 314 -4.11 14.29 30.36
CA GLY A 314 -4.32 13.80 31.72
C GLY A 314 -5.63 13.01 31.86
N GLN A 315 -6.24 13.03 33.05
CA GLN A 315 -7.47 12.27 33.29
C GLN A 315 -8.70 13.04 32.79
N PRO A 316 -9.60 12.39 32.03
CA PRO A 316 -10.81 13.03 31.54
C PRO A 316 -11.80 13.29 32.68
N ASN A 317 -12.62 14.32 32.50
CA ASN A 317 -13.76 14.58 33.35
C ASN A 317 -14.87 13.55 33.05
N GLN A 318 -14.96 12.52 33.90
CA GLN A 318 -15.90 11.42 33.71
C GLN A 318 -17.37 11.87 33.71
N SER A 319 -17.72 12.94 34.44
CA SER A 319 -19.11 13.44 34.50
C SER A 319 -19.57 14.15 33.23
N LYS A 320 -18.62 14.66 32.44
CA LYS A 320 -18.87 15.39 31.19
C LYS A 320 -18.42 14.60 29.95
N SER A 321 -17.86 13.41 30.15
CA SER A 321 -17.54 12.46 29.08
C SER A 321 -18.73 11.54 28.85
N ASP A 322 -18.91 11.09 27.62
CA ASP A 322 -19.95 10.15 27.25
C ASP A 322 -19.40 9.07 26.30
N ARG A 323 -20.29 8.35 25.62
CA ARG A 323 -19.89 7.27 24.70
C ARG A 323 -19.23 7.79 23.41
N ASP A 324 -19.50 9.03 23.03
CA ASP A 324 -19.09 9.65 21.77
C ASP A 324 -17.96 10.66 21.98
N TYR A 325 -17.74 11.17 23.20
CA TYR A 325 -16.71 12.15 23.53
C TYR A 325 -16.00 11.88 24.86
N LEU A 326 -14.68 12.01 24.87
CA LEU A 326 -13.90 12.29 26.08
C LEU A 326 -13.79 13.79 26.29
N THR A 327 -14.17 14.27 27.47
CA THR A 327 -14.09 15.69 27.83
C THR A 327 -13.02 15.89 28.89
N PHE A 328 -12.11 16.81 28.66
CA PHE A 328 -11.07 17.25 29.59
C PHE A 328 -11.39 18.69 30.01
N GLY A 329 -11.44 18.99 31.31
CA GLY A 329 -11.86 20.31 31.81
C GLY A 329 -13.39 20.46 31.97
N ILE A 330 -13.86 21.72 32.10
CA ILE A 330 -15.27 22.07 32.37
C ILE A 330 -15.64 23.35 31.60
N GLY A 331 -16.86 23.42 31.06
CA GLY A 331 -17.41 24.64 30.48
C GLY A 331 -16.61 25.14 29.27
N LYS A 332 -16.34 26.45 29.22
CA LYS A 332 -15.64 27.11 28.11
C LYS A 332 -14.14 26.77 28.01
N SER A 333 -13.56 26.10 29.01
CA SER A 333 -12.17 25.63 28.97
C SER A 333 -12.04 24.13 28.66
N ALA A 334 -13.11 23.51 28.17
CA ALA A 334 -13.10 22.08 27.88
C ALA A 334 -12.36 21.77 26.58
N ILE A 335 -11.65 20.64 26.55
CA ILE A 335 -11.18 19.99 25.33
C ILE A 335 -12.02 18.72 25.15
N LYS A 336 -12.68 18.58 24.00
CA LYS A 336 -13.44 17.37 23.66
C LYS A 336 -12.72 16.58 22.58
N VAL A 337 -12.53 15.29 22.81
CA VAL A 337 -11.96 14.33 21.86
C VAL A 337 -13.05 13.35 21.43
N THR A 338 -13.27 13.23 20.13
CA THR A 338 -14.31 12.41 19.51
C THR A 338 -13.92 10.94 19.53
N LEU A 339 -14.81 10.08 20.00
CA LEU A 339 -14.61 8.65 20.18
C LEU A 339 -15.26 7.79 19.11
N THR A 340 -16.29 8.28 18.44
CA THR A 340 -17.11 7.52 17.49
C THR A 340 -17.25 8.24 16.15
N GLY A 341 -17.64 7.48 15.12
CA GLY A 341 -17.87 7.98 13.77
C GLY A 341 -16.58 8.31 12.99
N GLU A 342 -16.75 8.85 11.79
CA GLU A 342 -15.64 9.16 10.86
C GLU A 342 -14.62 10.16 11.44
N HIS A 343 -15.04 10.97 12.43
CA HIS A 343 -14.20 11.94 13.12
C HIS A 343 -13.56 11.40 14.40
N ARG A 344 -13.57 10.08 14.62
CA ARG A 344 -12.84 9.48 15.74
C ARG A 344 -11.37 9.94 15.76
N GLY A 345 -10.93 10.41 16.92
CA GLY A 345 -9.59 11.00 17.10
C GLY A 345 -9.50 12.50 16.77
N TYR A 346 -10.60 13.15 16.37
CA TYR A 346 -10.63 14.60 16.28
C TYR A 346 -10.86 15.25 17.64
N PHE A 347 -10.23 16.39 17.88
CA PHE A 347 -10.45 17.20 19.06
C PHE A 347 -10.92 18.62 18.70
N LYS A 348 -11.57 19.27 19.67
CA LYS A 348 -11.85 20.71 19.70
C LYS A 348 -11.51 21.22 21.09
N ASP A 349 -10.63 22.20 21.17
CA ASP A 349 -10.34 22.97 22.37
C ASP A 349 -11.22 24.24 22.34
N TYR A 350 -12.13 24.33 23.30
CA TYR A 350 -13.06 25.45 23.40
C TYR A 350 -12.42 26.70 24.03
N THR A 351 -11.21 26.58 24.58
CA THR A 351 -10.43 27.69 25.14
C THR A 351 -9.75 28.48 24.04
N THR A 352 -9.05 27.77 23.15
CA THR A 352 -8.23 28.37 22.08
C THR A 352 -8.97 28.43 20.74
N GLY A 353 -10.03 27.62 20.58
CA GLY A 353 -10.71 27.40 19.30
C GLY A 353 -9.96 26.41 18.39
N GLU A 354 -8.82 25.87 18.83
CA GLU A 354 -8.06 24.90 18.07
C GLU A 354 -8.84 23.60 17.87
N LYS A 355 -8.72 23.02 16.68
CA LYS A 355 -9.39 21.77 16.33
C LYS A 355 -8.59 21.00 15.27
N GLY A 356 -8.75 19.69 15.25
CA GLY A 356 -8.09 18.85 14.24
C GLY A 356 -7.99 17.40 14.69
N ALA A 357 -7.18 16.62 13.98
CA ALA A 357 -6.91 15.23 14.33
C ALA A 357 -5.92 15.13 15.50
N LEU A 358 -5.64 13.90 15.97
CA LEU A 358 -4.67 13.64 17.03
C LEU A 358 -3.27 14.22 16.75
N ILE A 359 -2.86 14.32 15.48
CA ILE A 359 -1.60 14.98 15.12
C ILE A 359 -1.60 16.46 15.51
N ASN A 360 -2.70 17.16 15.28
CA ASN A 360 -2.85 18.55 15.69
C ASN A 360 -2.86 18.67 17.22
N LEU A 361 -3.40 17.67 17.93
CA LEU A 361 -3.36 17.64 19.39
C LEU A 361 -1.92 17.50 19.91
N ILE A 362 -1.13 16.62 19.29
CA ILE A 362 0.31 16.48 19.59
C ILE A 362 1.05 17.79 19.31
N MET A 363 0.77 18.46 18.18
CA MET A 363 1.38 19.74 17.83
C MET A 363 1.12 20.80 18.89
N SER A 364 -0.15 20.98 19.28
CA SER A 364 -0.58 21.98 20.27
C SER A 364 0.02 21.67 21.65
N HIS A 365 -0.14 20.44 22.14
CA HIS A 365 0.31 20.07 23.48
C HIS A 365 1.84 20.05 23.63
N LYS A 366 2.58 19.71 22.58
CA LYS A 366 4.06 19.65 22.63
C LYS A 366 4.74 20.83 21.94
N GLU A 367 4.00 21.87 21.56
CA GLU A 367 4.49 23.08 20.89
C GLU A 367 5.43 22.78 19.71
N MET A 368 4.98 21.90 18.79
CA MET A 368 5.82 21.46 17.67
C MET A 368 5.11 21.56 16.32
N ASN A 369 5.91 21.70 15.25
CA ASN A 369 5.37 21.75 13.89
C ASN A 369 4.86 20.38 13.41
N TYR A 370 4.09 20.39 12.32
CA TYR A 370 3.45 19.19 11.76
C TYR A 370 4.43 18.06 11.43
N LYS A 371 5.60 18.38 10.85
CA LYS A 371 6.62 17.38 10.50
C LYS A 371 7.21 16.71 11.74
N ALA A 372 7.46 17.48 12.80
CA ALA A 372 7.93 16.95 14.07
C ALA A 372 6.86 16.08 14.74
N ALA A 373 5.59 16.52 14.74
CA ALA A 373 4.47 15.75 15.29
C ALA A 373 4.26 14.41 14.57
N MET A 374 4.38 14.40 13.24
CA MET A 374 4.32 13.16 12.44
C MET A 374 5.44 12.17 12.81
N ASN A 375 6.67 12.66 12.96
CA ASN A 375 7.79 11.82 13.37
C ASN A 375 7.63 11.30 14.81
N GLU A 376 7.06 12.11 15.70
CA GLU A 376 6.77 11.71 17.07
C GLU A 376 5.67 10.64 17.12
N ALA A 377 4.59 10.83 16.38
CA ALA A 377 3.53 9.83 16.22
C ALA A 377 4.07 8.52 15.64
N HIS A 378 5.01 8.58 14.69
CA HIS A 378 5.67 7.40 14.16
C HIS A 378 6.45 6.63 15.24
N LYS A 379 7.21 7.32 16.10
CA LYS A 379 7.92 6.69 17.22
C LYS A 379 6.94 6.04 18.20
N MET A 380 5.86 6.75 18.53
CA MET A 380 4.78 6.26 19.39
C MET A 380 4.16 4.97 18.84
N LEU A 381 3.89 4.92 17.54
CA LEU A 381 3.31 3.74 16.88
C LEU A 381 4.28 2.56 16.76
N ASN A 382 5.59 2.79 16.67
CA ASN A 382 6.58 1.73 16.63
C ASN A 382 6.87 1.14 18.03
N GLU A 383 6.73 1.93 19.10
CA GLU A 383 7.00 1.51 20.48
C GLU A 383 5.84 1.88 21.45
N PRO A 384 4.58 1.46 21.20
CA PRO A 384 3.41 1.96 21.93
C PRO A 384 3.49 1.76 23.45
N ASP A 385 4.02 0.61 23.90
CA ASP A 385 4.17 0.29 25.33
C ASP A 385 5.05 1.31 26.08
N LYS A 386 6.09 1.83 25.44
CA LYS A 386 7.00 2.83 26.02
C LYS A 386 6.31 4.17 26.25
N TYR A 387 5.29 4.45 25.46
CA TYR A 387 4.46 5.64 25.55
C TYR A 387 3.16 5.37 26.30
N GLN A 388 2.96 4.19 26.89
CA GLN A 388 1.72 3.82 27.61
C GLN A 388 0.48 3.95 26.72
N LEU A 389 0.65 3.63 25.44
CA LEU A 389 -0.44 3.64 24.46
C LEU A 389 -1.06 2.25 24.38
N GLU A 390 -2.37 2.19 24.55
CA GLU A 390 -3.15 0.96 24.48
C GLU A 390 -4.10 1.03 23.28
N GLU A 391 -3.98 0.07 22.37
CA GLU A 391 -4.85 0.00 21.20
C GLU A 391 -6.28 -0.36 21.63
N ASN A 392 -7.26 0.42 21.18
CA ASN A 392 -8.66 0.11 21.43
C ASN A 392 -9.13 -1.02 20.50
N SER A 393 -9.28 -2.23 21.05
CA SER A 393 -9.79 -3.41 20.33
C SER A 393 -11.14 -3.24 19.63
N LYS A 394 -11.92 -2.20 19.99
CA LYS A 394 -13.21 -1.86 19.37
C LYS A 394 -13.11 -0.74 18.34
N HIS A 395 -11.90 -0.34 17.92
CA HIS A 395 -11.68 0.78 17.01
C HIS A 395 -12.58 0.73 15.77
N GLU A 396 -12.58 -0.37 15.02
CA GLU A 396 -13.40 -0.53 13.81
C GLU A 396 -14.90 -0.36 14.07
N LYS A 397 -15.39 -0.89 15.20
CA LYS A 397 -16.79 -0.74 15.60
C LYS A 397 -17.12 0.70 15.97
N LEU A 398 -16.22 1.39 16.67
CA LEU A 398 -16.43 2.79 17.08
C LEU A 398 -16.36 3.75 15.89
N LEU A 399 -15.43 3.52 14.96
CA LEU A 399 -15.29 4.28 13.72
C LEU A 399 -16.58 4.21 12.86
N SER A 400 -17.23 3.05 12.82
CA SER A 400 -18.50 2.84 12.11
C SER A 400 -19.75 3.18 12.94
N THR A 401 -19.60 3.59 14.21
CA THR A 401 -20.75 3.94 15.06
C THR A 401 -21.20 5.36 14.77
N THR A 402 -22.48 5.54 14.44
CA THR A 402 -23.10 6.87 14.32
C THR A 402 -23.19 7.53 15.70
N PRO A 403 -22.61 8.74 15.89
CA PRO A 403 -22.73 9.49 17.14
C PRO A 403 -24.19 9.75 17.54
N ARG A 404 -24.47 9.82 18.85
CA ARG A 404 -25.84 9.94 19.37
C ARG A 404 -26.60 11.15 18.83
N HIS A 405 -25.96 12.31 18.84
CA HIS A 405 -26.60 13.56 18.39
C HIS A 405 -26.92 13.50 16.88
N ILE A 406 -26.01 12.93 16.08
CA ILE A 406 -26.24 12.69 14.65
C ILE A 406 -27.46 11.80 14.46
N ALA A 407 -27.52 10.65 15.15
CA ALA A 407 -28.66 9.75 15.05
C ALA A 407 -30.00 10.41 15.44
N GLN A 408 -30.00 11.32 16.43
CA GLN A 408 -31.18 12.10 16.79
C GLN A 408 -31.62 13.07 15.69
N PHE A 409 -30.67 13.72 15.01
CA PHE A 409 -30.97 14.58 13.87
C PHE A 409 -31.46 13.78 12.66
N GLU A 410 -30.88 12.61 12.38
CA GLU A 410 -31.38 11.72 11.32
C GLU A 410 -32.83 11.27 11.59
N GLU A 411 -33.15 10.89 12.83
CA GLU A 411 -34.52 10.54 13.23
C GLU A 411 -35.48 11.73 13.09
N ARG A 412 -35.08 12.93 13.52
CA ARG A 412 -35.90 14.14 13.35
C ARG A 412 -36.11 14.47 11.87
N ALA A 413 -35.10 14.30 11.03
CA ALA A 413 -35.19 14.47 9.59
C ALA A 413 -36.20 13.49 8.96
N LYS A 414 -36.17 12.21 9.37
CA LYS A 414 -37.17 11.21 8.96
C LYS A 414 -38.57 11.59 9.40
N ASP A 415 -38.74 12.02 10.66
CA ASP A 415 -40.04 12.43 11.19
C ASP A 415 -40.64 13.58 10.37
N TYR A 416 -39.84 14.59 10.04
CA TYR A 416 -40.28 15.70 9.18
C TYR A 416 -40.67 15.24 7.77
N ILE A 417 -39.89 14.37 7.12
CA ILE A 417 -40.25 13.82 5.81
C ILE A 417 -41.52 12.98 5.87
N ASN A 418 -41.70 12.17 6.92
CA ASN A 418 -42.89 11.34 7.09
C ASN A 418 -44.16 12.15 7.34
N GLN A 419 -44.04 13.29 8.03
CA GLN A 419 -45.15 14.20 8.33
C GLN A 419 -45.40 15.25 7.23
N SER A 420 -44.51 15.33 6.24
CA SER A 420 -44.62 16.29 5.15
C SER A 420 -45.71 15.92 4.14
N LEU A 421 -46.27 16.97 3.55
CA LEU A 421 -47.36 16.93 2.57
C LEU A 421 -46.80 17.09 1.15
N PRO A 422 -47.54 16.65 0.11
CA PRO A 422 -47.27 17.06 -1.27
C PRO A 422 -47.22 18.58 -1.40
N MET A 423 -46.51 19.07 -2.42
CA MET A 423 -46.34 20.52 -2.61
C MET A 423 -47.59 21.20 -3.20
N ASP A 424 -48.55 20.45 -3.76
CA ASP A 424 -49.77 20.99 -4.36
C ASP A 424 -50.62 21.80 -3.37
N ASN A 425 -51.04 22.98 -3.79
CA ASN A 425 -51.81 23.95 -3.02
C ASN A 425 -51.10 24.42 -1.73
N THR A 426 -49.77 24.50 -1.73
CA THR A 426 -48.95 24.95 -0.59
C THR A 426 -48.10 26.19 -0.89
N LEU A 427 -47.46 26.73 0.16
CA LEU A 427 -46.47 27.81 0.02
C LEU A 427 -45.26 27.38 -0.82
N ALA A 428 -44.89 26.09 -0.81
CA ALA A 428 -43.79 25.59 -1.63
C ALA A 428 -44.12 25.65 -3.13
N GLN A 429 -45.35 25.30 -3.54
CA GLN A 429 -45.80 25.50 -4.92
C GLN A 429 -45.76 26.98 -5.31
N THR A 430 -46.25 27.86 -4.43
CA THR A 430 -46.24 29.30 -4.69
C THR A 430 -44.80 29.81 -4.88
N TYR A 431 -43.87 29.33 -4.05
CA TYR A 431 -42.45 29.65 -4.14
C TYR A 431 -41.82 29.18 -5.45
N LEU A 432 -41.97 27.91 -5.81
CA LEU A 432 -41.40 27.34 -7.04
C LEU A 432 -42.00 27.98 -8.30
N ASN A 433 -43.30 28.26 -8.33
CA ASN A 433 -43.96 28.92 -9.46
C ASN A 433 -43.41 30.33 -9.71
N LYS A 434 -43.08 31.09 -8.64
CA LYS A 434 -42.46 32.42 -8.79
C LYS A 434 -41.07 32.37 -9.41
N LEU A 435 -40.37 31.24 -9.24
CA LEU A 435 -39.07 30.99 -9.89
C LEU A 435 -39.22 30.53 -11.35
N GLY A 436 -40.46 30.31 -11.82
CA GLY A 436 -40.73 29.86 -13.19
C GLY A 436 -40.72 28.34 -13.36
N VAL A 437 -40.85 27.58 -12.27
CA VAL A 437 -41.06 26.13 -12.29
C VAL A 437 -42.52 25.84 -12.65
N ASN A 438 -42.75 24.98 -13.63
CA ASN A 438 -44.07 24.59 -14.11
C ASN A 438 -44.47 23.22 -13.58
N ASN A 439 -43.54 22.27 -13.54
CA ASN A 439 -43.78 20.97 -12.93
C ASN A 439 -43.13 20.91 -11.55
N ILE A 440 -43.95 20.86 -10.50
CA ILE A 440 -43.50 20.76 -9.11
C ILE A 440 -43.50 19.32 -8.58
N GLU A 441 -44.03 18.33 -9.30
CA GLU A 441 -44.17 16.97 -8.76
C GLU A 441 -42.79 16.39 -8.44
N ASN A 442 -42.56 15.91 -7.20
CA ASN A 442 -41.30 15.28 -6.81
C ASN A 442 -41.50 14.37 -5.58
N ASN A 443 -40.82 13.23 -5.54
CA ASN A 443 -40.92 12.28 -4.42
C ASN A 443 -40.03 12.64 -3.23
N HIS A 444 -38.96 13.39 -3.48
CA HIS A 444 -37.94 13.77 -2.50
C HIS A 444 -38.05 15.23 -2.04
N VAL A 445 -38.90 16.05 -2.67
CA VAL A 445 -39.16 17.41 -2.24
C VAL A 445 -40.62 17.55 -1.81
N LYS A 446 -40.86 18.00 -0.58
CA LYS A 446 -42.19 18.05 0.04
C LYS A 446 -42.38 19.33 0.83
N PHE A 447 -43.62 19.62 1.21
CA PHE A 447 -43.96 20.77 2.05
C PHE A 447 -44.23 20.32 3.49
N HIS A 448 -43.68 21.01 4.48
CA HIS A 448 -44.01 20.80 5.89
C HIS A 448 -44.51 22.10 6.51
N PRO A 449 -45.71 22.12 7.14
CA PRO A 449 -46.32 23.35 7.62
C PRO A 449 -45.63 23.96 8.87
N ALA A 450 -44.86 23.17 9.60
CA ALA A 450 -44.25 23.59 10.87
C ALA A 450 -42.90 22.91 11.15
N VAL A 451 -41.80 23.52 10.75
CA VAL A 451 -40.43 23.06 10.99
C VAL A 451 -39.75 24.01 11.97
N TYR A 452 -39.05 23.46 12.96
CA TYR A 452 -38.44 24.26 14.02
C TYR A 452 -37.14 24.91 13.56
N SER A 453 -37.02 26.22 13.79
CA SER A 453 -35.77 26.98 13.64
C SER A 453 -35.18 27.32 15.01
N SER A 454 -33.88 27.09 15.20
CA SER A 454 -33.19 27.43 16.45
C SER A 454 -32.74 28.88 16.57
N GLU A 455 -32.78 29.63 15.47
CA GLU A 455 -32.41 31.06 15.44
C GLU A 455 -33.37 31.89 16.29
N ASP A 456 -34.67 31.75 15.99
CA ASP A 456 -35.75 32.45 16.66
C ASP A 456 -36.56 31.55 17.62
N ARG A 457 -36.26 30.24 17.62
CA ARG A 457 -36.91 29.21 18.45
C ARG A 457 -38.40 29.06 18.14
N SER A 458 -38.80 29.24 16.88
CA SER A 458 -40.19 29.13 16.44
C SER A 458 -40.40 28.12 15.30
N LEU A 459 -41.65 27.86 14.96
CA LEU A 459 -42.04 26.91 13.91
C LEU A 459 -42.43 27.69 12.64
N HIS A 460 -41.89 27.26 11.52
CA HIS A 460 -42.05 27.91 10.22
C HIS A 460 -42.52 26.92 9.15
N PRO A 461 -43.36 27.32 8.18
CA PRO A 461 -43.63 26.49 7.03
C PRO A 461 -42.36 26.39 6.17
N ALA A 462 -42.08 25.21 5.61
CA ALA A 462 -40.84 24.98 4.86
C ALA A 462 -41.04 24.00 3.70
N MET A 463 -40.24 24.20 2.65
CA MET A 463 -39.98 23.18 1.65
C MET A 463 -38.81 22.31 2.13
N LEU A 464 -39.02 21.00 2.12
CA LEU A 464 -38.07 20.00 2.60
C LEU A 464 -37.54 19.17 1.44
N THR A 465 -36.22 19.08 1.32
CA THR A 465 -35.52 18.20 0.37
C THR A 465 -34.92 17.02 1.12
N ASN A 466 -35.30 15.80 0.73
CA ASN A 466 -34.88 14.55 1.35
C ASN A 466 -33.52 14.07 0.83
N ILE A 467 -32.50 14.14 1.68
CA ILE A 467 -31.15 13.67 1.41
C ILE A 467 -31.02 12.24 1.95
N HIS A 468 -30.65 11.30 1.08
CA HIS A 468 -30.76 9.88 1.36
C HIS A 468 -29.52 9.08 0.94
N ASN A 469 -29.42 7.88 1.50
CA ASN A 469 -28.44 6.89 1.06
C ASN A 469 -28.92 6.12 -0.18
N LYS A 470 -28.05 5.26 -0.73
CA LYS A 470 -28.37 4.41 -1.90
C LYS A 470 -29.59 3.50 -1.70
N GLN A 471 -29.97 3.20 -0.45
CA GLN A 471 -31.15 2.41 -0.13
C GLN A 471 -32.44 3.24 -0.06
N GLY A 472 -32.35 4.56 -0.28
CA GLY A 472 -33.47 5.50 -0.18
C GLY A 472 -33.81 5.90 1.25
N GLU A 473 -33.01 5.52 2.25
CA GLU A 473 -33.24 5.93 3.64
C GLU A 473 -32.83 7.39 3.84
N THR A 474 -33.73 8.20 4.40
CA THR A 474 -33.42 9.58 4.81
C THR A 474 -32.29 9.59 5.84
N LYS A 475 -31.23 10.32 5.52
CA LYS A 475 -30.09 10.62 6.41
C LYS A 475 -30.03 12.08 6.79
N ALA A 476 -30.55 12.97 5.94
CA ALA A 476 -30.69 14.38 6.24
C ALA A 476 -31.87 15.00 5.48
N ILE A 477 -32.22 16.22 5.85
CA ILE A 477 -33.07 17.10 5.06
C ILE A 477 -32.39 18.45 4.86
N GLU A 478 -32.65 19.08 3.72
CA GLU A 478 -32.49 20.52 3.56
C GLU A 478 -33.84 21.19 3.75
N VAL A 479 -33.85 22.21 4.61
CA VAL A 479 -35.02 22.97 5.02
C VAL A 479 -34.91 24.36 4.41
N THR A 480 -35.79 24.65 3.46
CA THR A 480 -35.99 26.00 2.93
C THR A 480 -37.21 26.61 3.61
N TYR A 481 -36.98 27.50 4.57
CA TYR A 481 -38.04 28.18 5.31
C TYR A 481 -38.76 29.18 4.42
N LEU A 482 -40.09 29.23 4.51
CA LEU A 482 -40.96 30.05 3.66
C LEU A 482 -41.74 31.06 4.49
N ASP A 483 -41.90 32.28 3.96
CA ASP A 483 -42.79 33.28 4.53
C ASP A 483 -44.27 33.00 4.18
N THR A 484 -45.17 33.79 4.77
CA THR A 484 -46.62 33.68 4.51
C THR A 484 -47.04 33.97 3.06
N GLN A 485 -46.16 34.56 2.25
CA GLN A 485 -46.40 34.87 0.85
C GLN A 485 -45.79 33.82 -0.10
N GLY A 486 -45.11 32.80 0.42
CA GLY A 486 -44.40 31.80 -0.37
C GLY A 486 -43.15 32.38 -1.03
N ASN A 487 -42.34 33.13 -0.28
CA ASN A 487 -40.95 33.43 -0.60
C ASN A 487 -40.04 32.75 0.43
N LYS A 488 -38.72 32.69 0.17
CA LYS A 488 -37.74 32.35 1.22
C LYS A 488 -37.88 33.34 2.37
N ASP A 489 -38.02 32.81 3.58
CA ASP A 489 -38.10 33.64 4.79
C ASP A 489 -36.76 34.35 5.01
N SER A 490 -36.75 35.67 4.82
CA SER A 490 -35.59 36.54 4.96
C SER A 490 -35.37 37.03 6.39
N SER A 491 -36.23 36.63 7.34
CA SER A 491 -36.04 36.92 8.76
C SER A 491 -35.06 35.96 9.45
N LEU A 492 -34.72 34.85 8.78
CA LEU A 492 -33.74 33.87 9.21
C LEU A 492 -32.43 34.10 8.46
N ASP A 493 -31.32 34.16 9.20
CA ASP A 493 -29.99 34.41 8.65
C ASP A 493 -29.48 33.20 7.85
N ILE A 494 -29.85 31.97 8.25
CA ILE A 494 -29.42 30.71 7.60
C ILE A 494 -30.62 30.03 6.94
N ASN A 495 -30.79 30.29 5.65
CA ASN A 495 -31.84 29.68 4.82
C ASN A 495 -31.32 29.46 3.38
N PRO A 496 -31.15 28.21 2.91
CA PRO A 496 -31.62 26.95 3.51
C PRO A 496 -30.72 26.42 4.64
N ARG A 497 -31.26 25.52 5.46
CA ARG A 497 -30.56 24.85 6.57
C ARG A 497 -30.58 23.34 6.41
N THR A 498 -29.49 22.66 6.75
CA THR A 498 -29.44 21.18 6.74
C THR A 498 -29.65 20.61 8.14
N LEU A 499 -30.41 19.52 8.23
CA LEU A 499 -30.62 18.74 9.45
C LEU A 499 -30.31 17.26 9.19
N GLY A 500 -29.31 16.69 9.88
CA GLY A 500 -28.89 15.29 9.74
C GLY A 500 -27.52 15.10 9.08
N THR A 501 -27.23 13.89 8.62
CA THR A 501 -25.94 13.52 7.98
C THR A 501 -25.99 13.67 6.47
N LYS A 502 -25.46 14.77 5.94
CA LYS A 502 -25.34 14.96 4.48
C LYS A 502 -24.07 14.37 3.84
N SER A 503 -23.03 14.10 4.65
CA SER A 503 -21.74 13.59 4.14
C SER A 503 -21.94 12.30 3.34
N LYS A 504 -21.47 12.29 2.09
CA LYS A 504 -21.58 11.17 1.12
C LYS A 504 -23.03 10.78 0.76
N GLN A 505 -24.00 11.62 1.10
CA GLN A 505 -25.40 11.43 0.75
C GLN A 505 -25.81 12.46 -0.30
N LEU A 506 -26.89 12.18 -1.03
CA LEU A 506 -27.38 13.05 -2.09
C LEU A 506 -28.90 12.97 -2.17
N THR A 507 -29.48 13.84 -2.98
CA THR A 507 -30.88 13.72 -3.39
C THR A 507 -30.89 13.27 -4.84
N GLN A 508 -31.33 12.04 -5.11
CA GLN A 508 -31.68 11.60 -6.47
C GLN A 508 -32.95 12.35 -6.90
N PHE A 509 -32.77 13.48 -7.57
CA PHE A 509 -33.86 14.43 -7.80
C PHE A 509 -34.81 13.95 -8.88
N HIS A 510 -34.27 13.43 -9.98
CA HIS A 510 -35.04 12.95 -11.12
C HIS A 510 -34.25 11.89 -11.90
N GLN A 511 -34.91 10.80 -12.30
CA GLN A 511 -34.30 9.78 -13.16
C GLN A 511 -34.80 9.98 -14.60
N GLY A 512 -33.87 10.32 -15.50
CA GLY A 512 -34.14 10.47 -16.93
C GLY A 512 -33.91 9.17 -17.71
N GLU A 513 -34.43 9.13 -18.95
CA GLU A 513 -34.23 8.01 -19.88
C GLU A 513 -32.90 8.12 -20.66
N ASP A 514 -32.28 9.30 -20.71
CA ASP A 514 -30.99 9.50 -21.36
C ASP A 514 -29.91 8.61 -20.73
N LEU A 515 -29.19 7.88 -21.59
CA LEU A 515 -28.22 6.89 -21.15
C LEU A 515 -26.81 7.46 -20.96
N ASN A 516 -26.58 8.70 -21.39
CA ASN A 516 -25.24 9.26 -21.59
C ASN A 516 -24.92 10.42 -20.65
N THR A 517 -25.92 11.09 -20.08
CA THR A 517 -25.73 12.36 -19.36
C THR A 517 -26.34 12.33 -17.97
N THR A 518 -25.58 12.80 -16.97
CA THR A 518 -26.06 13.13 -15.63
C THR A 518 -25.81 14.60 -15.36
N ILE A 519 -26.80 15.30 -14.80
CA ILE A 519 -26.65 16.68 -14.32
C ILE A 519 -26.56 16.66 -12.80
N ILE A 520 -25.52 17.26 -12.24
CA ILE A 520 -25.34 17.47 -10.79
C ILE A 520 -25.58 18.94 -10.50
N SER A 521 -26.56 19.26 -9.66
CA SER A 521 -26.86 20.63 -9.26
C SER A 521 -26.59 20.86 -7.77
N THR A 522 -26.07 22.05 -7.43
CA THR A 522 -25.91 22.47 -6.02
C THR A 522 -27.13 23.20 -5.44
N SER A 523 -28.23 23.31 -6.17
CA SER A 523 -29.46 24.01 -5.75
C SER A 523 -30.68 23.22 -6.17
N ILE A 524 -31.61 23.03 -5.22
CA ILE A 524 -32.83 22.26 -5.48
C ILE A 524 -33.76 23.01 -6.44
N GLU A 525 -33.77 24.34 -6.38
CA GLU A 525 -34.53 25.20 -7.29
C GLU A 525 -34.01 25.06 -8.73
N ASN A 526 -32.69 25.06 -8.90
CA ASN A 526 -32.09 24.82 -10.21
C ASN A 526 -32.43 23.40 -10.70
N SER A 527 -32.43 22.38 -9.85
CA SER A 527 -32.84 21.03 -10.25
C SER A 527 -34.26 20.98 -10.86
N PHE A 528 -35.23 21.73 -10.32
CA PHE A 528 -36.57 21.86 -10.92
C PHE A 528 -36.54 22.55 -12.29
N LEU A 529 -35.84 23.68 -12.40
CA LEU A 529 -35.74 24.44 -13.65
C LEU A 529 -35.07 23.62 -14.77
N ILE A 530 -34.03 22.87 -14.40
CA ILE A 530 -33.30 21.97 -15.30
C ILE A 530 -34.23 20.89 -15.81
N ARG A 531 -34.99 20.23 -14.92
CA ARG A 531 -35.94 19.19 -15.32
C ARG A 531 -36.98 19.71 -16.32
N ASP A 532 -37.55 20.88 -16.06
CA ASP A 532 -38.54 21.49 -16.95
C ASP A 532 -37.94 21.78 -18.32
N GLN A 533 -36.71 22.26 -18.36
CA GLN A 533 -36.00 22.58 -19.59
C GLN A 533 -35.61 21.34 -20.39
N THR A 534 -35.15 20.28 -19.72
CA THR A 534 -34.76 19.01 -20.34
C THR A 534 -35.96 18.09 -20.57
N GLN A 535 -37.17 18.55 -20.25
CA GLN A 535 -38.42 17.78 -20.34
C GLN A 535 -38.34 16.45 -19.57
N GLY A 536 -37.53 16.39 -18.51
CA GLY A 536 -37.31 15.19 -17.70
C GLY A 536 -36.54 14.07 -18.42
N GLN A 537 -35.85 14.34 -19.53
CA GLN A 537 -35.11 13.29 -20.25
C GLN A 537 -33.80 12.91 -19.57
N ILE A 538 -33.22 13.78 -18.75
CA ILE A 538 -31.87 13.62 -18.20
C ILE A 538 -31.91 13.32 -16.71
N ASP A 539 -31.01 12.46 -16.25
CA ASP A 539 -30.82 12.16 -14.83
C ASP A 539 -30.27 13.37 -14.07
N ILE A 540 -30.88 13.70 -12.93
CA ILE A 540 -30.54 14.88 -12.12
C ILE A 540 -30.29 14.44 -10.68
N ILE A 541 -29.10 14.77 -10.21
CA ILE A 541 -28.67 14.62 -8.82
C ILE A 541 -28.56 16.01 -8.20
N ASN A 542 -29.06 16.15 -6.98
CA ASN A 542 -28.90 17.36 -6.19
C ASN A 542 -27.98 17.11 -4.97
N VAL A 543 -27.07 18.05 -4.76
CA VAL A 543 -26.23 18.17 -3.56
C VAL A 543 -26.35 19.59 -3.00
N ASN A 544 -26.02 19.80 -1.73
CA ASN A 544 -26.23 21.09 -1.07
C ASN A 544 -25.03 22.04 -1.18
N HIS A 545 -23.84 21.52 -1.46
CA HIS A 545 -22.60 22.32 -1.48
C HIS A 545 -21.57 21.74 -2.45
N LYS A 546 -20.73 22.60 -3.04
CA LYS A 546 -19.69 22.21 -4.01
C LYS A 546 -18.72 21.14 -3.50
N ASN A 547 -18.41 21.16 -2.20
CA ASN A 547 -17.54 20.17 -1.56
C ASN A 547 -18.16 18.77 -1.49
N ASP A 548 -19.48 18.65 -1.62
CA ASP A 548 -20.17 17.36 -1.55
C ASP A 548 -20.09 16.61 -2.89
N ILE A 549 -19.85 17.33 -4.01
CA ILE A 549 -19.70 16.77 -5.37
C ILE A 549 -18.58 15.73 -5.43
N GLN A 550 -17.43 16.03 -4.83
CA GLN A 550 -16.26 15.13 -4.83
C GLN A 550 -16.49 13.80 -4.09
N ASN A 551 -17.58 13.69 -3.32
CA ASN A 551 -17.90 12.53 -2.50
C ASN A 551 -19.03 11.67 -3.11
N ILE A 552 -19.55 12.05 -4.29
CA ILE A 552 -20.60 11.31 -4.98
C ILE A 552 -20.03 9.98 -5.48
N SER A 553 -20.77 8.90 -5.26
CA SER A 553 -20.43 7.59 -5.80
C SER A 553 -20.58 7.56 -7.31
N THR A 554 -19.59 7.01 -8.00
CA THR A 554 -19.55 6.96 -9.47
C THR A 554 -20.35 5.83 -10.10
N ASP A 555 -20.89 4.91 -9.30
CA ASP A 555 -21.53 3.68 -9.79
C ASP A 555 -22.75 3.93 -10.68
N GLU A 556 -23.43 5.08 -10.51
CA GLU A 556 -24.68 5.42 -11.20
C GLU A 556 -24.55 6.64 -12.13
N LEU A 557 -23.38 7.28 -12.19
CA LEU A 557 -23.17 8.44 -13.06
C LEU A 557 -23.04 8.01 -14.53
N ARG A 558 -23.55 8.82 -15.46
CA ARG A 558 -23.37 8.62 -16.91
C ARG A 558 -22.04 9.20 -17.43
N GLN A 559 -21.72 8.96 -18.69
CA GLN A 559 -20.43 9.33 -19.30
C GLN A 559 -20.20 10.85 -19.26
N ASN A 560 -21.21 11.62 -19.61
CA ASN A 560 -21.20 13.07 -19.58
C ASN A 560 -21.75 13.57 -18.24
N ILE A 561 -20.97 14.36 -17.52
CA ILE A 561 -21.36 14.97 -16.25
C ILE A 561 -21.39 16.48 -16.42
N ILE A 562 -22.56 17.07 -16.21
CA ILE A 562 -22.74 18.53 -16.19
C ILE A 562 -22.92 18.96 -14.74
N ILE A 563 -22.03 19.82 -14.25
CA ILE A 563 -22.05 20.35 -12.89
C ILE A 563 -22.56 21.79 -12.92
N VAL A 564 -23.75 22.01 -12.36
CA VAL A 564 -24.40 23.32 -12.24
C VAL A 564 -24.20 23.85 -10.84
N LEU A 565 -23.43 24.92 -10.72
CA LEU A 565 -23.14 25.59 -9.46
C LEU A 565 -24.05 26.80 -9.31
N ASN A 566 -24.61 27.00 -8.11
CA ASN A 566 -25.30 28.25 -7.80
C ASN A 566 -24.31 29.34 -7.32
N HIS A 567 -24.72 30.60 -7.32
CA HIS A 567 -23.89 31.75 -6.92
C HIS A 567 -23.06 31.58 -5.63
N GLY A 568 -23.57 30.90 -4.60
CA GLY A 568 -22.84 30.64 -3.35
C GLY A 568 -21.75 29.55 -3.45
N ASN A 569 -21.73 28.83 -4.57
CA ASN A 569 -20.85 27.70 -4.84
C ASN A 569 -19.90 27.93 -6.05
N HIS A 570 -19.91 29.11 -6.68
CA HIS A 570 -19.08 29.42 -7.86
C HIS A 570 -17.56 29.35 -7.59
N ASP A 571 -17.12 29.62 -6.35
CA ASP A 571 -15.70 29.65 -6.00
C ASP A 571 -15.08 28.23 -5.87
N LEU A 572 -15.00 27.48 -6.96
CA LEU A 572 -14.23 26.23 -7.00
C LEU A 572 -12.73 26.56 -7.03
N ASN A 573 -12.01 26.24 -5.95
CA ASN A 573 -10.56 26.35 -5.98
C ASN A 573 -9.93 25.17 -6.77
N PRO A 574 -8.66 25.28 -7.22
CA PRO A 574 -8.02 24.24 -8.01
C PRO A 574 -8.01 22.86 -7.34
N ASN A 575 -7.88 22.80 -6.01
CA ASN A 575 -7.89 21.55 -5.25
C ASN A 575 -9.29 20.88 -5.24
N ASN A 576 -10.37 21.67 -5.24
CA ASN A 576 -11.72 21.14 -5.41
C ASN A 576 -11.91 20.52 -6.79
N ILE A 577 -11.45 21.22 -7.84
CA ILE A 577 -11.53 20.73 -9.22
C ILE A 577 -10.73 19.44 -9.37
N GLU A 578 -9.49 19.43 -8.89
CA GLU A 578 -8.60 18.24 -8.96
C GLU A 578 -9.25 17.02 -8.31
N LYS A 579 -9.84 17.16 -7.12
CA LYS A 579 -10.55 16.06 -6.44
C LYS A 579 -11.80 15.58 -7.17
N ILE A 580 -12.57 16.49 -7.76
CA ILE A 580 -13.76 16.14 -8.55
C ILE A 580 -13.33 15.37 -9.80
N VAL A 581 -12.33 15.87 -10.52
CA VAL A 581 -11.78 15.23 -11.74
C VAL A 581 -11.15 13.88 -11.41
N GLU A 582 -10.43 13.77 -10.30
CA GLU A 582 -9.86 12.50 -9.83
C GLU A 582 -10.95 11.48 -9.48
N ASN A 583 -11.99 11.89 -8.75
CA ASN A 583 -13.10 11.02 -8.39
C ASN A 583 -13.90 10.56 -9.62
N PHE A 584 -14.08 11.45 -10.61
CA PHE A 584 -14.84 11.18 -11.85
C PHE A 584 -13.93 10.81 -13.04
N ASN A 585 -12.73 10.30 -12.78
CA ASN A 585 -11.75 10.00 -13.82
C ASN A 585 -12.33 9.08 -14.91
N GLY A 586 -12.08 9.43 -16.18
CA GLY A 586 -12.60 8.74 -17.36
C GLY A 586 -13.97 9.22 -17.85
N ARG A 587 -14.53 10.27 -17.24
CA ARG A 587 -15.81 10.89 -17.63
C ARG A 587 -15.59 12.31 -18.13
N ASP A 588 -16.53 12.79 -18.95
CA ASP A 588 -16.49 14.12 -19.55
C ASP A 588 -17.21 15.10 -18.62
N ILE A 589 -16.45 16.03 -18.00
CA ILE A 589 -16.96 16.91 -16.95
C ILE A 589 -17.04 18.34 -17.47
N GLN A 590 -18.23 18.94 -17.38
CA GLN A 590 -18.45 20.35 -17.72
C GLN A 590 -18.99 21.11 -16.52
N PHE A 591 -18.39 22.26 -16.21
CA PHE A 591 -18.85 23.15 -15.14
C PHE A 591 -19.60 24.34 -15.73
N MET A 592 -20.71 24.74 -15.10
CA MET A 592 -21.48 25.92 -15.46
C MET A 592 -22.01 26.65 -14.23
N SER A 593 -22.19 27.97 -14.36
CA SER A 593 -22.92 28.80 -13.39
C SER A 593 -24.42 28.80 -13.69
N ASP A 594 -25.22 29.32 -12.76
CA ASP A 594 -26.67 29.46 -12.93
C ASP A 594 -27.11 30.81 -13.53
N ASP A 595 -26.17 31.66 -13.96
CA ASP A 595 -26.44 33.00 -14.50
C ASP A 595 -27.39 32.97 -15.72
N ASN A 596 -27.12 32.10 -16.69
CA ASN A 596 -27.92 31.90 -17.90
C ASN A 596 -28.34 30.42 -18.06
N LEU A 597 -28.74 29.80 -16.95
CA LEU A 597 -29.03 28.36 -16.83
C LEU A 597 -29.76 27.76 -18.04
N LYS A 598 -30.81 28.44 -18.51
CA LYS A 598 -31.65 27.96 -19.63
C LYS A 598 -30.94 27.96 -20.99
N GLU A 599 -30.08 28.92 -21.26
CA GLU A 599 -29.37 28.98 -22.54
C GLU A 599 -28.16 28.04 -22.50
N ASP A 600 -27.45 28.02 -21.37
CA ASP A 600 -26.20 27.28 -21.19
C ASP A 600 -26.43 25.76 -21.19
N ILE A 601 -27.45 25.27 -20.48
CA ILE A 601 -27.78 23.83 -20.49
C ILE A 601 -28.21 23.38 -21.88
N LYS A 602 -29.02 24.17 -22.58
CA LYS A 602 -29.46 23.81 -23.92
C LYS A 602 -28.27 23.74 -24.88
N SER A 603 -27.43 24.76 -24.88
CA SER A 603 -26.21 24.82 -25.69
C SER A 603 -25.25 23.67 -25.38
N CYS A 604 -25.10 23.31 -24.11
CA CYS A 604 -24.27 22.19 -23.66
C CYS A 604 -24.81 20.84 -24.17
N LEU A 605 -26.11 20.59 -24.01
CA LEU A 605 -26.73 19.34 -24.47
C LEU A 605 -26.74 19.21 -25.99
N ASP A 606 -27.03 20.29 -26.72
CA ASP A 606 -27.00 20.31 -28.19
C ASP A 606 -25.59 19.94 -28.71
N LYS A 607 -24.51 20.35 -28.01
CA LYS A 607 -23.13 19.96 -28.35
C LYS A 607 -22.87 18.48 -28.05
N LEU A 608 -23.28 18.00 -26.87
CA LEU A 608 -23.08 16.60 -26.49
C LEU A 608 -23.85 15.63 -27.40
N GLU A 609 -25.04 15.99 -27.88
CA GLU A 609 -25.78 15.20 -28.87
C GLU A 609 -25.03 15.13 -30.22
N GLN A 610 -24.41 16.23 -30.67
CA GLN A 610 -23.61 16.25 -31.89
C GLN A 610 -22.38 15.33 -31.76
N ASP A 611 -21.66 15.41 -30.64
CA ASP A 611 -20.46 14.59 -30.39
C ASP A 611 -20.80 13.10 -30.25
N ASN A 612 -21.91 12.76 -29.58
CA ASN A 612 -22.41 11.39 -29.46
C ASN A 612 -22.90 10.83 -30.82
N SER A 613 -23.45 11.67 -31.69
CA SER A 613 -23.90 11.26 -33.03
C SER A 613 -22.72 10.98 -33.99
N ALA A 614 -21.59 11.68 -33.81
CA ALA A 614 -20.36 11.42 -34.57
C ALA A 614 -19.70 10.09 -34.17
N HIS A 615 -19.72 9.73 -32.88
CA HIS A 615 -19.16 8.47 -32.37
C HIS A 615 -19.94 7.21 -32.78
N ASN A 616 -21.25 7.34 -33.09
CA ASN A 616 -22.07 6.22 -33.55
C ASN A 616 -21.80 5.79 -35.00
N ILE A 617 -21.06 6.58 -35.79
CA ILE A 617 -20.71 6.24 -37.18
C ILE A 617 -19.41 5.41 -37.25
N GLU A 618 -18.53 5.46 -36.25
CA GLU A 618 -17.20 4.83 -36.26
C GLU A 618 -17.16 3.39 -35.68
N LEU A 619 -18.26 2.83 -35.19
CA LEU A 619 -18.32 1.47 -34.62
C LEU A 619 -18.31 0.32 -35.66
N SER A 620 -17.81 0.57 -36.86
CA SER A 620 -17.71 -0.44 -37.93
C SER A 620 -16.31 -0.57 -38.55
N GLU A 621 -15.24 -0.72 -37.74
CA GLU A 621 -14.04 -1.54 -38.04
C GLU A 621 -12.99 -1.46 -36.90
N PRO A 622 -12.07 -2.45 -36.73
CA PRO A 622 -11.28 -2.56 -35.51
C PRO A 622 -9.89 -1.88 -35.56
N LEU A 623 -9.62 -1.10 -34.51
CA LEU A 623 -8.35 -0.78 -33.83
C LEU A 623 -7.09 -0.43 -34.66
N ILE A 624 -6.69 0.86 -34.61
CA ILE A 624 -5.29 1.31 -34.70
C ILE A 624 -5.01 2.42 -33.65
N SER A 625 -3.80 2.36 -33.10
CA SER A 625 -3.22 3.21 -32.05
C SER A 625 -2.82 4.64 -32.47
N HIS A 626 -2.78 5.52 -31.45
CA HIS A 626 -1.94 6.72 -31.25
C HIS A 626 -2.35 8.08 -31.85
N GLN A 627 -2.44 9.08 -30.95
CA GLN A 627 -1.86 10.45 -30.93
C GLN A 627 -2.86 11.45 -30.32
N GLU A 628 -2.62 12.05 -29.15
CA GLU A 628 -1.84 13.30 -28.92
C GLU A 628 -2.16 14.44 -29.91
N SER A 629 -3.07 15.33 -29.50
CA SER A 629 -3.24 16.76 -29.87
C SER A 629 -4.57 17.22 -29.25
N GLU A 630 -4.84 18.43 -28.79
CA GLU A 630 -4.16 19.73 -28.71
C GLU A 630 -5.04 20.53 -27.73
N LEU A 631 -4.48 21.02 -26.62
CA LEU A 631 -5.17 21.97 -25.74
C LEU A 631 -4.65 23.35 -26.08
N ASP A 632 -5.43 24.09 -26.87
CA ASP A 632 -5.12 25.47 -27.20
C ASP A 632 -5.85 26.47 -26.29
N THR A 633 -5.02 27.21 -25.57
CA THR A 633 -5.17 28.62 -25.17
C THR A 633 -6.17 29.01 -24.08
N LEU A 634 -5.65 29.22 -22.86
CA LEU A 634 -5.88 30.47 -22.14
C LEU A 634 -4.55 31.02 -21.59
N ASN A 635 -4.23 32.24 -22.03
CA ASN A 635 -3.03 33.03 -21.72
C ASN A 635 -2.77 33.18 -20.22
N TYR A 636 -1.56 32.83 -19.76
CA TYR A 636 -0.99 33.42 -18.55
C TYR A 636 0.49 33.76 -18.75
N ASN A 637 0.81 35.02 -18.47
CA ASN A 637 2.11 35.65 -18.63
C ASN A 637 3.21 34.95 -17.81
N GLU A 638 4.34 34.65 -18.46
CA GLU A 638 5.58 34.26 -17.81
C GLU A 638 6.16 35.40 -16.96
N LYS A 639 6.41 35.11 -15.67
CA LYS A 639 7.49 35.74 -14.90
C LYS A 639 8.04 34.76 -13.86
N LYS A 640 9.19 34.21 -14.21
CA LYS A 640 10.35 33.76 -13.42
C LYS A 640 10.16 33.34 -11.95
N GLU A 641 10.68 32.13 -11.68
CA GLU A 641 11.54 31.75 -10.54
C GLU A 641 11.60 32.72 -9.37
N THR A 642 10.93 32.37 -8.26
CA THR A 642 11.47 32.29 -6.89
C THR A 642 10.28 32.14 -5.95
N ASP A 643 10.11 31.00 -5.28
CA ASP A 643 9.30 30.91 -4.05
C ASP A 643 9.84 29.78 -3.15
N SER A 644 11.02 30.03 -2.61
CA SER A 644 11.33 29.67 -1.23
C SER A 644 11.25 30.98 -0.46
N GLN A 645 10.45 31.01 0.61
CA GLN A 645 10.16 32.14 1.53
C GLN A 645 8.81 32.85 1.31
N SER A 646 7.77 32.35 1.96
CA SER A 646 6.69 33.20 2.50
C SER A 646 5.86 32.42 3.54
N LEU A 647 6.48 32.11 4.68
CA LEU A 647 5.78 31.92 5.95
C LEU A 647 6.27 33.05 6.83
N ASP A 648 5.51 34.14 6.88
CA ASP A 648 5.47 35.08 8.00
C ASP A 648 4.39 36.13 7.72
N HIS A 649 3.80 36.64 8.81
CA HIS A 649 2.77 37.67 8.94
C HIS A 649 1.33 37.19 9.21
N PHE A 650 1.08 36.93 10.50
CA PHE A 650 -0.17 37.34 11.14
C PHE A 650 0.16 38.48 12.10
N GLU A 651 -0.36 39.68 11.85
CA GLU A 651 -0.43 40.74 12.87
C GLU A 651 -1.67 40.51 13.77
N PRO A 652 -1.56 40.70 15.09
CA PRO A 652 -2.69 40.61 16.01
C PRO A 652 -3.48 41.92 16.05
N LYS A 653 -4.82 41.86 15.91
CA LYS A 653 -5.70 42.97 16.29
C LYS A 653 -5.95 42.94 17.79
N GLU A 654 -5.58 44.03 18.46
CA GLU A 654 -5.81 44.32 19.87
C GLU A 654 -7.31 44.35 20.22
N TYR A 655 -7.67 43.76 21.37
CA TYR A 655 -8.97 43.92 22.00
C TYR A 655 -8.97 45.13 22.95
N SER A 656 -10.01 45.97 22.86
CA SER A 656 -10.32 47.00 23.86
C SER A 656 -11.21 46.44 24.99
N PRO A 657 -11.06 46.92 26.25
CA PRO A 657 -11.66 46.29 27.43
C PRO A 657 -12.98 46.95 27.84
N GLN A 658 -13.97 46.13 28.22
CA GLN A 658 -15.16 46.48 29.03
C GLN A 658 -16.01 45.21 29.19
N LYS A 659 -16.66 44.87 30.31
CA LYS A 659 -16.80 45.46 31.64
C LYS A 659 -17.43 44.34 32.49
N GLU A 660 -16.99 44.18 33.74
CA GLU A 660 -17.63 43.28 34.70
C GLU A 660 -19.10 43.65 34.92
N MET A 661 -19.98 42.65 34.91
CA MET A 661 -21.27 42.69 35.60
C MET A 661 -21.49 41.36 36.30
N GLU A 662 -21.27 41.37 37.61
CA GLU A 662 -21.81 40.36 38.52
C GLU A 662 -23.33 40.47 38.56
N PHE A 663 -24.03 39.34 38.46
CA PHE A 663 -25.26 39.11 39.22
C PHE A 663 -25.35 37.64 39.63
N ASN A 664 -25.24 37.43 40.95
CA ASN A 664 -25.74 36.24 41.63
C ASN A 664 -27.26 36.18 41.48
N GLN A 665 -27.81 35.05 41.01
CA GLN A 665 -28.97 34.41 41.63
C GLN A 665 -29.17 32.99 41.09
N SER A 666 -29.13 32.05 42.02
CA SER A 666 -29.43 30.64 41.89
C SER A 666 -30.89 30.38 41.52
N GLU A 667 -31.13 29.59 40.48
CA GLU A 667 -31.95 28.35 40.49
C GLU A 667 -32.34 27.93 39.06
N LYS A 668 -32.13 26.63 38.75
CA LYS A 668 -32.46 25.87 37.52
C LYS A 668 -31.47 25.97 36.34
N GLU A 669 -30.28 25.38 36.49
CA GLU A 669 -29.23 25.35 35.46
C GLU A 669 -29.13 24.04 34.63
N SER A 670 -29.98 23.03 34.81
CA SER A 670 -29.78 21.74 34.12
C SER A 670 -30.27 21.67 32.66
N HIS A 671 -30.77 22.77 32.07
CA HIS A 671 -31.37 22.75 30.72
C HIS A 671 -30.82 23.81 29.76
N TRP A 672 -29.92 24.68 30.21
CA TRP A 672 -29.38 25.77 29.40
C TRP A 672 -28.14 25.36 28.60
N GLU A 673 -27.20 24.60 29.20
CA GLU A 673 -25.95 24.20 28.52
C GLU A 673 -26.19 23.26 27.32
N ASP A 674 -27.15 22.33 27.41
CA ASP A 674 -27.46 21.39 26.32
C ASP A 674 -28.02 22.09 25.07
N ARG A 675 -28.69 23.24 25.23
CA ARG A 675 -29.35 23.96 24.12
C ARG A 675 -28.43 24.96 23.40
N GLU A 676 -27.34 25.36 24.05
CA GLU A 676 -26.28 26.15 23.41
C GLU A 676 -25.41 25.25 22.49
N ILE A 677 -25.27 23.97 22.86
CA ILE A 677 -24.61 22.93 22.06
C ILE A 677 -25.43 22.61 20.81
N ASP A 678 -26.76 22.52 20.93
CA ASP A 678 -27.66 22.38 19.77
C ASP A 678 -27.49 23.56 18.79
N ARG A 679 -27.28 24.79 19.29
CA ARG A 679 -27.02 25.98 18.45
C ARG A 679 -25.66 25.97 17.74
N GLU A 680 -24.61 25.43 18.35
CA GLU A 680 -23.29 25.32 17.72
C GLU A 680 -23.15 24.10 16.80
N LEU A 681 -23.97 23.06 16.98
CA LEU A 681 -23.97 21.85 16.15
C LEU A 681 -25.02 21.88 15.02
N GLU A 682 -26.06 22.72 15.14
CA GLU A 682 -26.98 23.07 14.05
C GLU A 682 -26.47 24.21 13.14
N ARG A 683 -25.30 24.82 13.47
CA ARG A 683 -24.52 25.71 12.60
C ARG A 683 -23.40 24.93 11.94
#